data_AF-A0A936HN83-F1
#
_entry.id   AF-A0A936HN83-F1
#
_cell.length_a   1.000
_cell.length_b   1.000
_cell.length_c   1.000
_cell.angle_alpha   90.00
_cell.angle_beta   90.00
_cell.angle_gamma   90.00
#
_symmetry.space_group_name_H-M   'P 1'
#
loop_
_entity.id
_entity.type
_entity.pdbx_description
1 polymer ?
#
loop_
_entity_poly.entity_id
_entity_poly.type
_entity_poly.pdbx_seq_one_letter_code
_entity_poly.pdbx_strand_id
1 'polypeptide(L)'
;MSNIISVIFNSLSGTRSPSLLAPFAALMLASLGLQFLPLTGELHYEFSGAMALVASLVVGLATLWRGASWCALPSAGVVDEAAARDHRRQIATDFRQTSLRAIALSIPPLIVPLVRACFGHGCGIADGLLWYLLLVPASAWISSVLALLAGMTFCRRWVQLCGFLGLWSLTLFRGGHEAYHGPHIFMYAWQIGFFPGGSWDPELPITGRLLLYRIAHVAVAAALLLVVQELQGLRLGVQRGIVRKGGVLLAGALSVAAVAAIPFRSDLGLSRTDGWVRMNLGDTLRTRHATIYFNAFSTDSLDRWRAANLADFYLEEHARTLGIRAEEIEPVTLYLFASPDEQKMFVGTSSASFTKPWKRELYQTFDRIEGALRHELAHLVAARYGALLGISLNQGLLEGTAVALDDAWGNRTLFQYARAIGDLRLAPPAATVMTTSGFSSQKASLGYVVAGAFCKWLIQSYGAERFRQAYGWGDFLEAYGKPLDSLAAEYERYVAAMPAMPETDRPAMRYLFGGGSFFSQHCLRRIATLNGAGFRALAEGRWGKALEAFGESEREGTSYGARGGIIRALYGQRQWRTLIDSCAAWDRHDTANYPLLPFLIERGDACWWLGDTATARRLYDSAMAMDISVPLRYRAALRAHFLENGEAGKPMLEYFTAQWTAAERLSFLHRLRESGKGDVVVELMETMLTANFFPKSTAARLQGLLRSIESDSASRGTGPASVQAIAWLTAYQLRDLFSFVRAPLPTPQAEWDTPFFEARRQEQRRLLEYLEKREKGR
;
A
#
# COMPACT_ATOMS: atom_id res chain seq x y z
N MET A 1 -30.34 21.18 -20.63
CA MET A 1 -30.08 19.73 -20.81
C MET A 1 -30.75 19.14 -22.05
N SER A 2 -32.04 19.36 -22.32
CA SER A 2 -32.74 18.79 -23.50
C SER A 2 -32.05 19.04 -24.86
N ASN A 3 -31.60 20.28 -25.13
CA ASN A 3 -30.84 20.61 -26.36
C ASN A 3 -29.43 20.00 -26.45
N ILE A 4 -28.80 19.66 -25.32
CA ILE A 4 -27.48 19.02 -25.31
C ILE A 4 -27.64 17.52 -25.54
N ILE A 5 -28.65 16.91 -24.92
CA ILE A 5 -29.00 15.50 -25.08
C ILE A 5 -29.45 15.21 -26.52
N SER A 6 -30.30 16.06 -27.11
CA SER A 6 -30.73 15.90 -28.51
C SER A 6 -29.57 16.04 -29.50
N VAL A 7 -28.61 16.93 -29.24
CA VAL A 7 -27.39 17.11 -30.04
C VAL A 7 -26.43 15.93 -29.90
N ILE A 8 -26.28 15.36 -28.71
CA ILE A 8 -25.49 14.14 -28.50
C ILE A 8 -26.15 12.95 -29.22
N PHE A 9 -27.47 12.79 -29.12
CA PHE A 9 -28.21 11.76 -29.85
C PHE A 9 -28.14 11.92 -31.37
N ASN A 10 -28.24 13.15 -31.89
CA ASN A 10 -28.06 13.43 -33.33
C ASN A 10 -26.61 13.25 -33.80
N SER A 11 -25.63 13.43 -32.92
CA SER A 11 -24.22 13.12 -33.22
C SER A 11 -23.97 11.60 -33.21
N LEU A 12 -24.65 10.87 -32.33
CA LEU A 12 -24.66 9.41 -32.29
C LEU A 12 -25.42 8.78 -33.46
N SER A 13 -26.49 9.38 -33.98
CA SER A 13 -27.16 8.91 -35.19
C SER A 13 -26.30 9.10 -36.46
N GLY A 14 -25.29 9.99 -36.40
CA GLY A 14 -24.21 10.13 -37.39
C GLY A 14 -23.15 9.01 -37.37
N THR A 15 -23.23 8.03 -36.45
CA THR A 15 -22.33 6.86 -36.39
C THR A 15 -22.40 5.97 -37.64
N ARG A 16 -23.42 6.13 -38.49
CA ARG A 16 -23.49 5.51 -39.81
C ARG A 16 -22.45 6.04 -40.81
N SER A 17 -21.75 7.14 -40.51
CA SER A 17 -20.61 7.53 -41.35
C SER A 17 -19.45 6.55 -41.12
N PRO A 18 -18.82 6.00 -42.17
CA PRO A 18 -17.71 5.03 -42.05
C PRO A 18 -16.56 5.55 -41.16
N SER A 19 -16.43 6.87 -41.08
CA SER A 19 -15.39 7.56 -40.28
C SER A 19 -15.56 7.45 -38.75
N LEU A 20 -16.78 7.25 -38.23
CA LEU A 20 -17.04 7.16 -36.77
C LEU A 20 -17.10 5.72 -36.26
N LEU A 21 -17.31 4.75 -37.14
CA LEU A 21 -17.48 3.34 -36.78
C LEU A 21 -16.19 2.74 -36.20
N ALA A 22 -15.04 2.99 -36.84
CA ALA A 22 -13.75 2.47 -36.41
C ALA A 22 -13.33 2.95 -35.00
N PRO A 23 -13.31 4.26 -34.67
CA PRO A 23 -12.98 4.70 -33.32
C PRO A 23 -14.00 4.22 -32.28
N PHE A 24 -15.29 4.17 -32.63
CA PHE A 24 -16.31 3.60 -31.74
C PHE A 24 -16.01 2.13 -31.42
N ALA A 25 -15.76 1.31 -32.44
CA ALA A 25 -15.44 -0.10 -32.27
C ALA A 25 -14.17 -0.31 -31.44
N ALA A 26 -13.12 0.50 -31.68
CA ALA A 26 -11.89 0.43 -30.90
C ALA A 26 -12.11 0.73 -29.41
N LEU A 27 -12.92 1.76 -29.08
CA LEU A 27 -13.23 2.09 -27.69
C LEU A 27 -14.10 1.02 -27.01
N MET A 28 -15.06 0.44 -27.74
CA MET A 28 -15.89 -0.66 -27.23
C MET A 28 -15.08 -1.93 -27.00
N LEU A 29 -14.19 -2.30 -27.93
CA LEU A 29 -13.29 -3.45 -27.78
C LEU A 29 -12.31 -3.25 -26.62
N ALA A 30 -11.79 -2.03 -26.44
CA ALA A 30 -10.96 -1.71 -25.28
C ALA A 30 -11.75 -1.87 -23.97
N SER A 31 -12.97 -1.33 -23.89
CA SER A 31 -13.85 -1.47 -22.73
C SER A 31 -14.17 -2.94 -22.40
N LEU A 32 -14.41 -3.76 -23.42
CA LEU A 32 -14.61 -5.20 -23.28
C LEU A 32 -13.33 -5.92 -22.83
N GLY A 33 -12.18 -5.60 -23.42
CA GLY A 33 -10.88 -6.17 -23.04
C GLY A 33 -10.51 -5.88 -21.59
N LEU A 34 -10.80 -4.67 -21.12
CA LEU A 34 -10.61 -4.27 -19.72
C LEU A 34 -11.45 -5.10 -18.74
N GLN A 35 -12.51 -5.79 -19.18
CA GLN A 35 -13.30 -6.66 -18.30
C GLN A 35 -12.53 -7.90 -17.82
N PHE A 36 -11.47 -8.29 -18.54
CA PHE A 36 -10.68 -9.49 -18.29
C PHE A 36 -9.35 -9.20 -17.58
N LEU A 37 -8.99 -7.93 -17.42
CA LEU A 37 -7.79 -7.55 -16.68
C LEU A 37 -8.13 -7.36 -15.18
N PRO A 38 -7.19 -7.67 -14.28
CA PRO A 38 -7.39 -7.47 -12.84
C PRO A 38 -7.75 -6.01 -12.52
N LEU A 39 -8.68 -5.81 -11.57
CA LEU A 39 -9.16 -4.51 -11.07
C LEU A 39 -9.90 -3.61 -12.08
N THR A 40 -9.74 -3.81 -13.40
CA THR A 40 -10.41 -2.99 -14.43
C THR A 40 -11.80 -3.52 -14.80
N GLY A 41 -12.21 -4.65 -14.24
CA GLY A 41 -13.53 -5.24 -14.48
C GLY A 41 -14.69 -4.53 -13.78
N GLU A 42 -14.41 -3.68 -12.79
CA GLU A 42 -15.41 -2.89 -12.09
C GLU A 42 -15.33 -1.41 -12.52
N LEU A 43 -16.46 -0.70 -12.49
CA LEU A 43 -16.49 0.72 -12.79
C LEU A 43 -15.84 1.50 -11.63
N HIS A 44 -14.54 1.75 -11.72
CA HIS A 44 -13.81 2.58 -10.77
C HIS A 44 -12.63 3.31 -11.45
N TYR A 45 -11.66 3.76 -10.66
CA TYR A 45 -10.47 4.46 -11.13
C TYR A 45 -9.69 3.67 -12.19
N GLU A 46 -9.42 2.38 -12.00
CA GLU A 46 -8.57 1.58 -12.88
C GLU A 46 -9.16 1.48 -14.30
N PHE A 47 -10.45 1.12 -14.38
CA PHE A 47 -11.18 1.13 -15.65
C PHE A 47 -11.20 2.54 -16.27
N SER A 48 -11.54 3.56 -15.48
CA SER A 48 -11.66 4.94 -15.96
C SER A 48 -10.33 5.53 -16.43
N GLY A 49 -9.23 5.24 -15.75
CA GLY A 49 -7.88 5.69 -16.09
C GLY A 49 -7.36 4.98 -17.35
N ALA A 50 -7.52 3.66 -17.43
CA ALA A 50 -7.15 2.90 -18.62
C ALA A 50 -7.97 3.36 -19.84
N MET A 51 -9.28 3.54 -19.66
CA MET A 51 -10.16 4.03 -20.72
C MET A 51 -9.86 5.49 -21.10
N ALA A 52 -9.48 6.35 -20.16
CA ALA A 52 -9.05 7.72 -20.46
C ALA A 52 -7.79 7.74 -21.33
N LEU A 53 -6.80 6.90 -21.01
CA LEU A 53 -5.58 6.76 -21.80
C LEU A 53 -5.89 6.31 -23.23
N VAL A 54 -6.69 5.25 -23.40
CA VAL A 54 -7.11 4.75 -24.72
C VAL A 54 -7.95 5.79 -25.48
N ALA A 55 -8.92 6.42 -24.81
CA ALA A 55 -9.77 7.44 -25.42
C ALA A 55 -8.97 8.65 -25.88
N SER A 56 -7.96 9.06 -25.11
CA SER A 56 -7.05 10.14 -25.51
C SER A 56 -6.35 9.81 -26.83
N LEU A 57 -5.89 8.57 -27.04
CA LEU A 57 -5.21 8.20 -28.27
C LEU A 57 -6.19 8.05 -29.44
N VAL A 58 -7.25 7.25 -29.27
CA VAL A 58 -8.20 6.90 -30.34
C VAL A 58 -8.97 8.13 -30.83
N VAL A 59 -9.45 8.99 -29.93
CA VAL A 59 -10.21 10.19 -30.32
C VAL A 59 -9.29 11.21 -31.00
N GLY A 60 -8.06 11.36 -30.54
CA GLY A 60 -7.07 12.22 -31.18
C GLY A 60 -6.76 11.78 -32.62
N LEU A 61 -6.48 10.49 -32.83
CA LEU A 61 -6.24 9.92 -34.16
C LEU A 61 -7.46 10.05 -35.08
N ALA A 62 -8.67 9.82 -34.56
CA ALA A 62 -9.91 9.98 -35.32
C ALA A 62 -10.15 11.45 -35.75
N THR A 63 -9.84 12.40 -34.86
CA THR A 63 -9.90 13.84 -35.18
C THR A 63 -8.86 14.21 -36.24
N LEU A 64 -7.63 13.72 -36.12
CA LEU A 64 -6.54 14.02 -37.05
C LEU A 64 -6.81 13.45 -38.46
N TRP A 65 -7.37 12.25 -38.55
CA TRP A 65 -7.72 11.61 -39.81
C TRP A 65 -8.79 12.38 -40.60
N ARG A 66 -9.78 12.95 -39.89
CA ARG A 66 -10.78 13.85 -40.51
C ARG A 66 -10.22 15.22 -40.84
N GLY A 67 -9.29 15.70 -40.03
CA GLY A 67 -8.70 17.03 -40.10
C GLY A 67 -7.61 17.22 -41.13
N ALA A 68 -7.29 16.18 -41.91
CA ALA A 68 -6.17 16.22 -42.84
C ALA A 68 -6.29 17.28 -43.95
N SER A 69 -7.48 17.87 -44.14
CA SER A 69 -7.73 18.97 -45.07
C SER A 69 -7.55 20.38 -44.45
N TRP A 70 -7.32 20.51 -43.13
CA TRP A 70 -7.30 21.82 -42.45
C TRP A 70 -6.06 22.68 -42.70
N CYS A 71 -4.95 22.08 -43.14
CA CYS A 71 -3.78 22.84 -43.58
C CYS A 71 -3.86 23.28 -45.05
N ALA A 72 -4.77 22.67 -45.83
CA ALA A 72 -4.90 22.86 -47.28
C ALA A 72 -5.93 23.94 -47.66
N LEU A 73 -6.29 24.85 -46.75
CA LEU A 73 -7.07 26.02 -47.12
C LEU A 73 -6.15 26.96 -47.93
N PRO A 74 -6.49 27.28 -49.19
CA PRO A 74 -5.67 28.15 -50.00
C PRO A 74 -5.56 29.51 -49.31
N SER A 75 -4.37 30.11 -49.40
CA SER A 75 -4.16 31.55 -49.22
C SER A 75 -4.90 32.28 -50.34
N ALA A 76 -6.23 32.28 -50.28
CA ALA A 76 -7.09 32.97 -51.22
C ALA A 76 -7.02 34.47 -50.91
N GLY A 77 -6.82 35.27 -51.94
CA GLY A 77 -6.79 36.73 -51.86
C GLY A 77 -8.04 37.29 -51.18
N VAL A 78 -7.90 38.52 -50.67
CA VAL A 78 -8.88 39.35 -49.96
C VAL A 78 -10.32 38.86 -50.17
N VAL A 79 -10.83 38.12 -49.19
CA VAL A 79 -12.20 37.60 -49.17
C VAL A 79 -13.11 38.71 -48.62
N ASP A 80 -14.25 38.97 -49.27
CA ASP A 80 -15.26 39.92 -48.80
C ASP A 80 -15.74 39.57 -47.37
N GLU A 81 -16.12 40.57 -46.57
CA GLU A 81 -16.49 40.42 -45.15
C GLU A 81 -17.61 39.40 -44.93
N ALA A 82 -18.55 39.28 -45.87
CA ALA A 82 -19.63 38.29 -45.81
C ALA A 82 -19.11 36.85 -45.93
N ALA A 83 -18.25 36.57 -46.92
CA ALA A 83 -17.65 35.25 -47.10
C ALA A 83 -16.67 34.89 -45.98
N ALA A 84 -15.97 35.89 -45.42
CA ALA A 84 -15.16 35.71 -44.22
C ALA A 84 -16.00 35.37 -42.96
N ARG A 85 -17.19 35.97 -42.81
CA ARG A 85 -18.12 35.64 -41.70
C ARG A 85 -18.67 34.22 -41.82
N ASP A 86 -19.06 33.79 -43.01
CA ASP A 86 -19.59 32.44 -43.23
C ASP A 86 -18.51 31.38 -43.08
N HIS A 87 -17.28 31.63 -43.53
CA HIS A 87 -16.18 30.71 -43.31
C HIS A 87 -15.79 30.59 -41.82
N ARG A 88 -15.80 31.70 -41.06
CA ARG A 88 -15.62 31.65 -39.59
C ARG A 88 -16.72 30.84 -38.91
N ARG A 89 -17.97 30.95 -39.36
CA ARG A 89 -19.10 30.15 -38.85
C ARG A 89 -18.92 28.67 -39.17
N GLN A 90 -18.45 28.34 -40.37
CA GLN A 90 -18.18 26.97 -40.78
C GLN A 90 -17.07 26.33 -39.92
N ILE A 91 -15.96 27.04 -39.74
CA ILE A 91 -14.87 26.64 -38.84
C ILE A 91 -15.36 26.42 -37.40
N ALA A 92 -16.10 27.38 -36.84
CA ALA A 92 -16.65 27.25 -35.49
C ALA A 92 -17.62 26.06 -35.38
N THR A 93 -18.37 25.78 -36.45
CA THR A 93 -19.26 24.62 -36.53
C THR A 93 -18.49 23.31 -36.58
N ASP A 94 -17.43 23.22 -37.37
CA ASP A 94 -16.56 22.04 -37.46
C ASP A 94 -15.85 21.75 -36.13
N PHE A 95 -15.37 22.79 -35.45
CA PHE A 95 -14.80 22.65 -34.10
C PHE A 95 -15.82 22.20 -33.07
N ARG A 96 -17.02 22.78 -33.09
CA ARG A 96 -18.13 22.38 -32.22
C ARG A 96 -18.52 20.93 -32.47
N GLN A 97 -18.67 20.52 -33.73
CA GLN A 97 -18.98 19.15 -34.10
C GLN A 97 -17.88 18.18 -33.67
N THR A 98 -16.60 18.55 -33.86
CA THR A 98 -15.45 17.73 -33.43
C THR A 98 -15.45 17.55 -31.90
N SER A 99 -15.68 18.63 -31.15
CA SER A 99 -15.78 18.57 -29.68
C SER A 99 -16.94 17.70 -29.21
N LEU A 100 -18.12 17.87 -29.81
CA LEU A 100 -19.31 17.08 -29.48
C LEU A 100 -19.11 15.60 -29.83
N ARG A 101 -18.45 15.29 -30.95
CA ARG A 101 -18.12 13.91 -31.34
C ARG A 101 -17.10 13.28 -30.39
N ALA A 102 -16.09 14.03 -29.95
CA ALA A 102 -15.12 13.55 -28.96
C ALA A 102 -15.81 13.13 -27.65
N ILE A 103 -16.72 13.98 -27.15
CA ILE A 103 -17.53 13.67 -25.96
C ILE A 103 -18.46 12.48 -26.25
N ALA A 104 -19.19 12.50 -27.38
CA ALA A 104 -20.14 11.44 -27.73
C ALA A 104 -19.45 10.07 -27.87
N LEU A 105 -18.23 10.00 -28.42
CA LEU A 105 -17.45 8.75 -28.52
C LEU A 105 -17.00 8.23 -27.15
N SER A 106 -16.84 9.11 -26.16
CA SER A 106 -16.43 8.72 -24.81
C SER A 106 -17.56 8.13 -23.95
N ILE A 107 -18.83 8.26 -24.34
CA ILE A 107 -19.96 7.77 -23.54
C ILE A 107 -20.23 6.26 -23.72
N PRO A 108 -20.33 5.69 -24.94
CA PRO A 108 -20.69 4.29 -25.14
C PRO A 108 -19.84 3.26 -24.38
N PRO A 109 -18.52 3.44 -24.17
CA PRO A 109 -17.72 2.47 -23.42
C PRO A 109 -18.18 2.25 -21.97
N LEU A 110 -18.97 3.17 -21.38
CA LEU A 110 -19.62 3.01 -20.07
C LEU A 110 -20.65 1.87 -20.04
N ILE A 111 -21.25 1.52 -21.18
CA ILE A 111 -22.32 0.54 -21.23
C ILE A 111 -21.82 -0.82 -20.74
N VAL A 112 -20.60 -1.21 -21.09
CA VAL A 112 -20.02 -2.51 -20.74
C VAL A 112 -19.97 -2.73 -19.22
N PRO A 113 -19.30 -1.88 -18.42
CA PRO A 113 -19.25 -2.08 -16.96
C PRO A 113 -20.62 -1.85 -16.29
N LEU A 114 -21.50 -0.99 -16.83
CA LEU A 114 -22.84 -0.79 -16.28
C LEU A 114 -23.74 -2.02 -16.47
N VAL A 115 -23.70 -2.64 -17.65
CA VAL A 115 -24.42 -3.89 -17.92
C VAL A 115 -23.90 -4.99 -16.99
N ARG A 116 -22.58 -5.10 -16.82
CA ARG A 116 -21.99 -6.04 -15.87
C ARG A 116 -22.46 -5.79 -14.43
N ALA A 117 -22.57 -4.52 -14.02
CA ALA A 117 -23.07 -4.15 -12.71
C ALA A 117 -24.52 -4.62 -12.48
N CYS A 118 -25.37 -4.64 -13.51
CA CYS A 118 -26.74 -5.18 -13.43
C CYS A 118 -26.81 -6.68 -13.12
N PHE A 119 -25.74 -7.45 -13.39
CA PHE A 119 -25.67 -8.89 -13.12
C PHE A 119 -25.08 -9.21 -11.74
N GLY A 120 -25.25 -8.32 -10.76
CA GLY A 120 -24.83 -8.55 -9.37
C GLY A 120 -23.34 -8.27 -9.11
N HIS A 121 -22.67 -7.54 -10.00
CA HIS A 121 -21.24 -7.17 -9.89
C HIS A 121 -21.02 -5.66 -9.70
N GLY A 122 -22.07 -4.91 -9.33
CA GLY A 122 -22.01 -3.45 -9.23
C GLY A 122 -21.56 -2.98 -7.86
N CYS A 123 -20.31 -2.53 -7.74
CA CYS A 123 -19.76 -1.95 -6.52
C CYS A 123 -19.69 -0.42 -6.65
N GLY A 124 -20.32 0.33 -5.74
CA GLY A 124 -20.14 1.79 -5.66
C GLY A 124 -20.32 2.55 -6.99
N ILE A 125 -21.39 2.23 -7.74
CA ILE A 125 -21.60 2.72 -9.13
C ILE A 125 -21.53 4.25 -9.25
N ALA A 126 -22.05 4.97 -8.25
CA ALA A 126 -22.01 6.44 -8.23
C ALA A 126 -20.58 6.99 -8.22
N ASP A 127 -19.71 6.41 -7.38
CA ASP A 127 -18.30 6.79 -7.29
C ASP A 127 -17.56 6.45 -8.59
N GLY A 128 -17.86 5.28 -9.16
CA GLY A 128 -17.34 4.84 -10.45
C GLY A 128 -17.70 5.75 -11.61
N LEU A 129 -18.96 6.19 -11.69
CA LEU A 129 -19.43 7.14 -12.68
C LEU A 129 -18.71 8.49 -12.55
N LEU A 130 -18.50 8.97 -11.32
CA LEU A 130 -17.78 10.21 -11.09
C LEU A 130 -16.33 10.13 -11.57
N TRP A 131 -15.63 9.02 -11.30
CA TRP A 131 -14.29 8.76 -11.85
C TRP A 131 -14.29 8.77 -13.38
N TYR A 132 -15.23 8.08 -14.01
CA TYR A 132 -15.29 8.01 -15.47
C TYR A 132 -15.54 9.37 -16.10
N LEU A 133 -16.55 10.11 -15.62
CA LEU A 133 -16.93 11.42 -16.14
C LEU A 133 -15.82 12.46 -15.94
N LEU A 134 -15.03 12.33 -14.87
CA LEU A 134 -13.90 13.22 -14.60
C LEU A 134 -12.70 12.94 -15.50
N LEU A 135 -12.45 11.67 -15.84
CA LEU A 135 -11.24 11.27 -16.57
C LEU A 135 -11.44 11.13 -18.08
N VAL A 136 -12.42 10.36 -18.53
CA VAL A 136 -12.49 9.93 -19.94
C VAL A 136 -12.94 11.04 -20.88
N PRO A 137 -14.08 11.75 -20.65
CA PRO A 137 -14.52 12.82 -21.54
C PRO A 137 -13.52 13.98 -21.61
N ALA A 138 -12.92 14.35 -20.47
CA ALA A 138 -11.91 15.40 -20.42
C ALA A 138 -10.68 15.04 -21.29
N SER A 139 -10.16 13.83 -21.15
CA SER A 139 -8.98 13.37 -21.90
C SER A 139 -9.26 13.24 -23.40
N ALA A 140 -10.45 12.72 -23.77
CA ALA A 140 -10.91 12.65 -25.15
C ALA A 140 -11.03 14.04 -25.79
N TRP A 141 -11.62 14.99 -25.06
CA TRP A 141 -11.81 16.35 -25.56
C TRP A 141 -10.48 17.10 -25.71
N ILE A 142 -9.60 17.08 -24.70
CA ILE A 142 -8.26 17.68 -24.77
C ILE A 142 -7.49 17.11 -25.96
N SER A 143 -7.51 15.78 -26.13
CA SER A 143 -6.85 15.13 -27.26
C SER A 143 -7.37 15.63 -28.61
N SER A 144 -8.69 15.80 -28.73
CA SER A 144 -9.29 16.33 -29.96
C SER A 144 -8.76 17.74 -30.27
N VAL A 145 -8.61 18.62 -29.28
CA VAL A 145 -8.03 19.97 -29.45
C VAL A 145 -6.57 19.91 -29.87
N LEU A 146 -5.76 19.03 -29.29
CA LEU A 146 -4.36 18.87 -29.66
C LEU A 146 -4.18 18.27 -31.07
N ALA A 147 -5.05 17.34 -31.46
CA ALA A 147 -5.08 16.79 -32.81
C ALA A 147 -5.51 17.83 -33.85
N LEU A 148 -6.50 18.68 -33.51
CA LEU A 148 -6.88 19.84 -34.31
C LEU A 148 -5.67 20.75 -34.56
N LEU A 149 -4.99 21.16 -33.48
CA LEU A 149 -3.77 21.98 -33.54
C LEU A 149 -2.72 21.37 -34.45
N ALA A 150 -2.36 20.10 -34.26
CA ALA A 150 -1.38 19.41 -35.09
C ALA A 150 -1.79 19.38 -36.57
N GLY A 151 -3.07 19.14 -36.87
CA GLY A 151 -3.64 19.16 -38.22
C GLY A 151 -3.57 20.52 -38.91
N MET A 152 -3.59 21.62 -38.15
CA MET A 152 -3.48 22.98 -38.67
C MET A 152 -2.04 23.47 -38.79
N THR A 153 -1.15 23.05 -37.89
CA THR A 153 0.25 23.46 -37.89
C THR A 153 1.02 22.80 -39.02
N PHE A 154 0.75 21.52 -39.31
CA PHE A 154 1.48 20.74 -40.30
C PHE A 154 0.61 20.37 -41.49
N CYS A 155 1.13 20.49 -42.72
CA CYS A 155 0.36 20.18 -43.93
C CYS A 155 0.54 18.75 -44.45
N ARG A 156 1.61 18.06 -44.04
CA ARG A 156 1.86 16.67 -44.43
C ARG A 156 1.27 15.72 -43.40
N ARG A 157 0.45 14.77 -43.84
CA ARG A 157 -0.24 13.80 -42.96
C ARG A 157 0.67 13.08 -41.98
N TRP A 158 1.82 12.59 -42.44
CA TRP A 158 2.77 11.90 -41.56
C TRP A 158 3.38 12.85 -40.52
N VAL A 159 3.62 14.13 -40.86
CA VAL A 159 4.13 15.14 -39.91
C VAL A 159 3.06 15.48 -38.87
N GLN A 160 1.80 15.60 -39.28
CA GLN A 160 0.67 15.77 -38.34
C GLN A 160 0.62 14.61 -37.35
N LEU A 161 0.71 13.37 -37.86
CA LEU A 161 0.71 12.16 -37.04
C LEU A 161 1.91 12.13 -36.09
N CYS A 162 3.12 12.34 -36.59
CA CYS A 162 4.34 12.39 -35.76
C CYS A 162 4.28 13.53 -34.74
N GLY A 163 3.76 14.70 -35.10
CA GLY A 163 3.60 15.83 -34.20
C GLY A 163 2.61 15.55 -33.07
N PHE A 164 1.45 14.96 -33.39
CA PHE A 164 0.47 14.55 -32.39
C PHE A 164 1.00 13.43 -31.48
N LEU A 165 1.53 12.34 -32.05
CA LEU A 165 2.08 11.22 -31.28
C LEU A 165 3.30 11.63 -30.46
N GLY A 166 4.15 12.51 -31.00
CA GLY A 166 5.29 13.10 -30.31
C GLY A 166 4.85 13.92 -29.10
N LEU A 167 3.85 14.80 -29.27
CA LEU A 167 3.29 15.58 -28.16
C LEU A 167 2.61 14.68 -27.11
N TRP A 168 1.82 13.71 -27.56
CA TRP A 168 1.14 12.74 -26.70
C TRP A 168 2.16 11.94 -25.86
N SER A 169 3.24 11.45 -26.49
CA SER A 169 4.26 10.65 -25.82
C SER A 169 5.14 11.50 -24.91
N LEU A 170 5.58 12.68 -25.37
CA LEU A 170 6.46 13.57 -24.61
C LEU A 170 5.80 14.09 -23.33
N THR A 171 4.52 14.46 -23.40
CA THR A 171 3.80 14.97 -22.22
C THR A 171 3.47 13.87 -21.22
N LEU A 172 3.23 12.64 -21.69
CA LEU A 172 3.10 11.47 -20.80
C LEU A 172 4.44 11.14 -20.15
N PHE A 173 5.51 11.08 -20.94
CA PHE A 173 6.88 10.82 -20.49
C PHE A 173 7.34 11.86 -19.47
N ARG A 174 7.02 13.14 -19.68
CA ARG A 174 7.32 14.21 -18.71
C ARG A 174 6.72 13.91 -17.33
N GLY A 175 5.46 13.46 -17.27
CA GLY A 175 4.82 13.08 -16.02
C GLY A 175 5.57 11.94 -15.32
N GLY A 176 5.95 10.91 -16.07
CA GLY A 176 6.76 9.81 -15.56
C GLY A 176 8.16 10.26 -15.11
N HIS A 177 8.80 11.16 -15.83
CA HIS A 177 10.10 11.73 -15.49
C HIS A 177 10.05 12.54 -14.19
N GLU A 178 9.00 13.35 -13.99
CA GLU A 178 8.78 14.09 -12.73
C GLU A 178 8.65 13.12 -11.54
N ALA A 179 7.88 12.03 -11.69
CA ALA A 179 7.75 10.99 -10.65
C ALA A 179 9.05 10.19 -10.46
N TYR A 180 9.81 9.94 -11.51
CA TYR A 180 11.05 9.17 -11.46
C TYR A 180 12.19 9.91 -10.73
N HIS A 181 12.38 11.21 -11.01
CA HIS A 181 13.41 12.04 -10.37
C HIS A 181 12.95 12.69 -9.07
N GLY A 182 11.67 13.02 -8.93
CA GLY A 182 11.12 13.59 -7.71
C GLY A 182 11.00 12.55 -6.58
N PRO A 183 10.58 12.95 -5.37
CA PRO A 183 10.37 12.03 -4.25
C PRO A 183 9.04 11.26 -4.34
N HIS A 184 8.02 11.87 -4.95
CA HIS A 184 6.72 11.27 -5.18
C HIS A 184 6.71 10.12 -6.20
N ILE A 185 5.69 9.26 -6.13
CA ILE A 185 5.46 8.13 -7.07
C ILE A 185 4.23 8.31 -7.95
N PHE A 186 3.39 9.30 -7.65
CA PHE A 186 2.24 9.64 -8.47
C PHE A 186 2.63 10.54 -9.65
N MET A 187 1.83 10.55 -10.71
CA MET A 187 1.95 11.55 -11.78
C MET A 187 0.60 12.08 -12.22
N TYR A 188 0.59 13.33 -12.65
CA TYR A 188 -0.55 13.94 -13.33
C TYR A 188 -0.22 14.15 -14.80
N ALA A 189 -1.01 13.54 -15.68
CA ALA A 189 -0.86 13.66 -17.13
C ALA A 189 -2.26 13.81 -17.77
N TRP A 190 -2.42 14.66 -18.78
CA TRP A 190 -3.75 14.98 -19.32
C TRP A 190 -4.45 13.78 -19.98
N GLN A 191 -3.68 12.78 -20.42
CA GLN A 191 -4.11 11.54 -21.06
C GLN A 191 -4.89 10.63 -20.11
N ILE A 192 -4.40 10.47 -18.88
CA ILE A 192 -4.98 9.58 -17.86
C ILE A 192 -5.65 10.37 -16.72
N GLY A 193 -5.20 11.61 -16.51
CA GLY A 193 -5.57 12.53 -15.44
C GLY A 193 -4.64 12.42 -14.26
N PHE A 194 -4.69 11.27 -13.61
CA PHE A 194 -3.89 10.97 -12.43
C PHE A 194 -3.49 9.51 -12.49
N PHE A 195 -2.24 9.23 -12.17
CA PHE A 195 -1.71 7.90 -11.94
C PHE A 195 -1.18 7.87 -10.50
N PRO A 196 -1.75 7.04 -9.60
CA PRO A 196 -1.39 7.01 -8.19
C PRO A 196 0.02 6.45 -7.93
N GLY A 197 0.67 5.87 -8.94
CA GLY A 197 1.93 5.15 -8.79
C GLY A 197 1.70 3.64 -8.65
N GLY A 198 2.79 2.89 -8.50
CA GLY A 198 2.74 1.44 -8.25
C GLY A 198 2.33 1.06 -6.82
N SER A 199 2.09 2.03 -5.93
CA SER A 199 1.59 1.77 -4.58
C SER A 199 0.12 1.37 -4.64
N TRP A 200 -0.20 0.15 -4.18
CA TRP A 200 -1.55 -0.38 -4.13
C TRP A 200 -2.32 0.14 -2.90
N ASP A 201 -2.31 1.46 -2.68
CA ASP A 201 -3.12 2.12 -1.66
C ASP A 201 -4.58 1.74 -1.89
N PRO A 202 -5.27 1.07 -0.94
CA PRO A 202 -6.64 0.60 -1.15
C PRO A 202 -7.65 1.74 -1.35
N GLU A 203 -7.42 2.89 -0.70
CA GLU A 203 -8.28 4.08 -0.78
C GLU A 203 -7.73 5.11 -1.80
N LEU A 204 -8.46 5.27 -2.91
CA LEU A 204 -8.19 6.28 -3.95
C LEU A 204 -9.37 7.27 -4.05
N PRO A 205 -9.40 8.34 -3.23
CA PRO A 205 -10.47 9.32 -3.30
C PRO A 205 -10.24 10.33 -4.42
N ILE A 206 -11.32 10.92 -4.95
CA ILE A 206 -11.23 12.06 -5.85
C ILE A 206 -10.83 13.28 -5.02
N THR A 207 -9.63 13.79 -5.27
CA THR A 207 -9.08 14.92 -4.51
C THR A 207 -9.37 16.26 -5.19
N GLY A 208 -9.43 17.33 -4.40
CA GLY A 208 -9.51 18.70 -4.92
C GLY A 208 -8.34 19.05 -5.87
N ARG A 209 -7.17 18.41 -5.69
CA ARG A 209 -6.00 18.56 -6.57
C ARG A 209 -6.26 18.01 -7.97
N LEU A 210 -6.91 16.84 -8.07
CA LEU A 210 -7.30 16.28 -9.36
C LEU A 210 -8.35 17.16 -10.04
N LEU A 211 -9.34 17.66 -9.30
CA LEU A 211 -10.35 18.58 -9.85
C LEU A 211 -9.68 19.86 -10.39
N LEU A 212 -8.81 20.49 -9.59
CA LEU A 212 -8.04 21.67 -10.01
C LEU A 212 -7.21 21.38 -11.27
N TYR A 213 -6.50 20.24 -11.29
CA TYR A 213 -5.73 19.81 -12.44
C TYR A 213 -6.60 19.66 -13.70
N ARG A 214 -7.75 19.01 -13.59
CA ARG A 214 -8.67 18.81 -14.73
C ARG A 214 -9.28 20.12 -15.21
N ILE A 215 -9.72 21.00 -14.30
CA ILE A 215 -10.25 22.32 -14.63
C ILE A 215 -9.18 23.14 -15.38
N ALA A 216 -7.94 23.15 -14.89
CA ALA A 216 -6.84 23.86 -15.54
C ALA A 216 -6.57 23.34 -16.97
N HIS A 217 -6.54 22.03 -17.18
CA HIS A 217 -6.32 21.45 -18.51
C HIS A 217 -7.48 21.71 -19.48
N VAL A 218 -8.71 21.63 -18.99
CA VAL A 218 -9.89 21.97 -19.78
C VAL A 218 -9.87 23.45 -20.17
N ALA A 219 -9.50 24.34 -19.25
CA ALA A 219 -9.35 25.76 -19.53
C ALA A 219 -8.23 26.04 -20.55
N VAL A 220 -7.07 25.39 -20.44
CA VAL A 220 -5.98 25.49 -21.42
C VAL A 220 -6.41 24.96 -22.79
N ALA A 221 -7.08 23.82 -22.86
CA ALA A 221 -7.60 23.30 -24.12
C ALA A 221 -8.66 24.23 -24.74
N ALA A 222 -9.53 24.85 -23.92
CA ALA A 222 -10.46 25.87 -24.40
C ALA A 222 -9.72 27.10 -24.96
N ALA A 223 -8.67 27.57 -24.28
CA ALA A 223 -7.82 28.66 -24.75
C ALA A 223 -7.16 28.33 -26.09
N LEU A 224 -6.58 27.14 -26.20
CA LEU A 224 -5.94 26.65 -27.43
C LEU A 224 -6.94 26.57 -28.59
N LEU A 225 -8.18 26.15 -28.32
CA LEU A 225 -9.24 26.13 -29.32
C LEU A 225 -9.59 27.55 -29.81
N LEU A 226 -9.56 28.57 -28.93
CA LEU A 226 -9.74 29.97 -29.32
C LEU A 226 -8.57 30.46 -30.18
N VAL A 227 -7.32 30.15 -29.79
CA VAL A 227 -6.13 30.51 -30.58
C VAL A 227 -6.20 29.91 -31.98
N VAL A 228 -6.60 28.64 -32.06
CA VAL A 228 -6.85 27.92 -33.31
C VAL A 228 -7.83 28.65 -34.22
N GLN A 229 -8.97 29.10 -33.68
CA GLN A 229 -9.99 29.81 -34.44
C GLN A 229 -9.45 31.14 -34.99
N GLU A 230 -8.64 31.85 -34.21
CA GLU A 230 -8.05 33.13 -34.60
C GLU A 230 -6.92 32.95 -35.65
N LEU A 231 -6.05 31.94 -35.49
CA LEU A 231 -4.98 31.63 -36.45
C LEU A 231 -5.53 31.26 -37.83
N GLN A 232 -6.64 30.52 -37.88
CA GLN A 232 -7.31 30.24 -39.15
C GLN A 232 -7.92 31.51 -39.77
N GLY A 233 -8.52 32.39 -38.97
CA GLY A 233 -9.02 33.69 -39.44
C GLY A 233 -7.93 34.55 -40.08
N LEU A 234 -6.71 34.54 -39.52
CA LEU A 234 -5.55 35.25 -40.07
C LEU A 234 -5.06 34.67 -41.40
N ARG A 235 -4.99 33.33 -41.53
CA ARG A 235 -4.54 32.65 -42.78
C ARG A 235 -5.43 32.94 -43.98
N LEU A 236 -6.70 33.28 -43.74
CA LEU A 236 -7.71 33.55 -44.76
C LEU A 236 -7.80 35.02 -45.18
N GLY A 237 -6.85 35.87 -44.78
CA GLY A 237 -6.77 37.26 -45.22
C GLY A 237 -7.90 38.16 -44.72
N VAL A 238 -8.63 37.75 -43.68
CA VAL A 238 -9.76 38.51 -43.15
C VAL A 238 -9.25 39.76 -42.42
N GLN A 239 -9.75 40.94 -42.79
CA GLN A 239 -9.32 42.20 -42.16
C GLN A 239 -9.50 42.19 -40.63
N ARG A 240 -8.57 42.88 -39.95
CA ARG A 240 -8.38 43.03 -38.50
C ARG A 240 -9.55 43.72 -37.75
N GLY A 241 -10.76 43.74 -38.30
CA GLY A 241 -11.89 44.50 -37.76
C GLY A 241 -12.43 44.00 -36.43
N ILE A 242 -12.46 42.68 -36.20
CA ILE A 242 -12.93 42.10 -34.93
C ILE A 242 -12.22 40.76 -34.70
N VAL A 243 -10.97 40.81 -34.26
CA VAL A 243 -10.53 39.83 -33.26
C VAL A 243 -11.40 40.10 -32.05
N ARG A 244 -12.10 39.10 -31.48
CA ARG A 244 -12.73 39.33 -30.18
C ARG A 244 -11.57 39.58 -29.21
N LYS A 245 -11.23 40.86 -28.95
CA LYS A 245 -10.13 41.22 -28.05
C LYS A 245 -10.20 40.40 -26.77
N GLY A 246 -11.41 40.17 -26.24
CA GLY A 246 -11.66 39.29 -25.11
C GLY A 246 -11.22 37.84 -25.27
N GLY A 247 -11.36 37.21 -26.44
CA GLY A 247 -10.95 35.82 -26.68
C GLY A 247 -9.43 35.64 -26.76
N VAL A 248 -8.72 36.54 -27.44
CA VAL A 248 -7.25 36.54 -27.47
C VAL A 248 -6.66 36.96 -26.13
N LEU A 249 -7.26 37.95 -25.45
CA LEU A 249 -6.87 38.31 -24.09
C LEU A 249 -7.11 37.16 -23.11
N LEU A 250 -8.22 36.44 -23.23
CA LEU A 250 -8.51 35.26 -22.40
C LEU A 250 -7.53 34.12 -22.69
N ALA A 251 -7.26 33.81 -23.95
CA ALA A 251 -6.29 32.77 -24.30
C ALA A 251 -4.86 33.14 -23.86
N GLY A 252 -4.49 34.41 -24.02
CA GLY A 252 -3.24 34.98 -23.50
C GLY A 252 -3.17 34.87 -21.98
N ALA A 253 -4.22 35.30 -21.27
CA ALA A 253 -4.32 35.21 -19.81
C ALA A 253 -4.25 33.77 -19.30
N LEU A 254 -4.93 32.83 -19.95
CA LEU A 254 -4.89 31.40 -19.60
C LEU A 254 -3.52 30.78 -19.88
N SER A 255 -2.85 31.18 -20.96
CA SER A 255 -1.48 30.75 -21.26
C SER A 255 -0.49 31.31 -20.25
N VAL A 256 -0.60 32.60 -19.90
CA VAL A 256 0.19 33.25 -18.85
C VAL A 256 -0.05 32.59 -17.50
N ALA A 257 -1.31 32.31 -17.13
CA ALA A 257 -1.65 31.63 -15.90
C ALA A 257 -1.09 30.20 -15.85
N ALA A 258 -1.15 29.45 -16.96
CA ALA A 258 -0.57 28.11 -17.06
C ALA A 258 0.96 28.13 -16.88
N VAL A 259 1.64 29.11 -17.48
CA VAL A 259 3.10 29.30 -17.31
C VAL A 259 3.43 29.76 -15.88
N ALA A 260 2.66 30.70 -15.33
CA ALA A 260 2.82 31.19 -13.96
C ALA A 260 2.56 30.11 -12.91
N ALA A 261 1.74 29.10 -13.21
CA ALA A 261 1.47 27.98 -12.31
C ALA A 261 2.59 26.93 -12.26
N ILE A 262 3.52 26.91 -13.23
CA ILE A 262 4.64 25.95 -13.28
C ILE A 262 5.50 25.97 -11.99
N PRO A 263 5.97 27.12 -11.47
CA PRO A 263 6.76 27.15 -10.24
C PRO A 263 5.98 26.68 -9.00
N PHE A 264 4.66 26.89 -8.97
CA PHE A 264 3.80 26.52 -7.84
C PHE A 264 3.27 25.08 -7.91
N ARG A 265 3.70 24.26 -8.88
CA ARG A 265 3.22 22.87 -9.01
C ARG A 265 3.44 22.05 -7.75
N SER A 266 4.52 22.31 -7.01
CA SER A 266 4.75 21.66 -5.72
C SER A 266 3.73 22.10 -4.68
N ASP A 267 3.50 23.40 -4.50
CA ASP A 267 2.51 23.89 -3.53
C ASP A 267 1.07 23.46 -3.87
N LEU A 268 0.75 23.38 -5.17
CA LEU A 268 -0.52 22.86 -5.67
C LEU A 268 -0.66 21.33 -5.52
N GLY A 269 0.41 20.63 -5.16
CA GLY A 269 0.46 19.17 -5.00
C GLY A 269 0.33 18.40 -6.32
N LEU A 270 0.73 19.00 -7.44
CA LEU A 270 0.72 18.40 -8.78
C LEU A 270 2.04 17.71 -9.12
N SER A 271 3.13 18.08 -8.44
CA SER A 271 4.41 17.38 -8.45
C SER A 271 5.11 17.66 -7.13
N ARG A 272 6.27 17.03 -6.88
CA ARG A 272 7.09 17.27 -5.70
C ARG A 272 8.55 17.29 -6.09
N THR A 273 9.33 18.20 -5.49
CA THR A 273 10.79 18.23 -5.60
C THR A 273 11.42 17.86 -4.26
N ASP A 274 12.65 17.34 -4.28
CA ASP A 274 13.35 16.97 -3.05
C ASP A 274 13.55 18.20 -2.13
N GLY A 275 13.91 19.35 -2.71
CA GLY A 275 14.04 20.61 -1.97
C GLY A 275 12.75 21.03 -1.27
N TRP A 276 11.60 20.89 -1.94
CA TRP A 276 10.31 21.20 -1.34
C TRP A 276 9.98 20.26 -0.18
N VAL A 277 10.22 18.95 -0.33
CA VAL A 277 9.99 17.97 0.73
C VAL A 277 10.89 18.23 1.94
N ARG A 278 12.19 18.44 1.72
CA ARG A 278 13.16 18.74 2.80
C ARG A 278 12.80 20.01 3.55
N MET A 279 12.41 21.07 2.83
CA MET A 279 12.01 22.34 3.43
C MET A 279 10.75 22.21 4.30
N ASN A 280 9.76 21.41 3.86
CA ASN A 280 8.50 21.24 4.59
C ASN A 280 8.59 20.24 5.75
N LEU A 281 9.52 19.27 5.70
CA LEU A 281 9.87 18.46 6.87
C LEU A 281 10.63 19.32 7.90
N GLY A 282 11.55 20.17 7.45
CA GLY A 282 12.08 21.27 8.25
C GLY A 282 13.20 20.90 9.24
N ASP A 283 13.43 19.61 9.52
CA ASP A 283 14.54 19.15 10.37
C ASP A 283 15.31 17.96 9.76
N THR A 284 16.54 17.74 10.25
CA THR A 284 17.43 16.70 9.78
C THR A 284 18.32 16.13 10.89
N LEU A 285 18.57 14.83 10.81
CA LEU A 285 19.50 14.10 11.66
C LEU A 285 20.51 13.36 10.79
N ARG A 286 21.80 13.51 11.10
CA ARG A 286 22.88 12.82 10.39
C ARG A 286 23.47 11.73 11.28
N THR A 287 23.66 10.56 10.70
CA THR A 287 24.31 9.40 11.32
C THR A 287 25.59 9.07 10.54
N ARG A 288 26.21 7.91 10.81
CA ARG A 288 27.41 7.50 10.08
C ARG A 288 27.10 7.23 8.60
N HIS A 289 25.99 6.55 8.32
CA HIS A 289 25.65 6.07 6.97
C HIS A 289 24.36 6.68 6.42
N ALA A 290 23.60 7.46 7.20
CA ALA A 290 22.31 8.00 6.78
C ALA A 290 22.14 9.50 7.07
N THR A 291 21.38 10.18 6.21
CA THR A 291 20.77 11.49 6.49
C THR A 291 19.26 11.31 6.56
N ILE A 292 18.66 11.66 7.69
CA ILE A 292 17.24 11.49 7.96
C ILE A 292 16.58 12.86 7.95
N TYR A 293 15.52 13.02 7.16
CA TYR A 293 14.64 14.19 7.16
C TYR A 293 13.31 13.85 7.80
N PHE A 294 12.83 14.71 8.69
CA PHE A 294 11.57 14.53 9.44
C PHE A 294 11.06 15.88 9.94
N ASN A 295 9.81 15.91 10.41
CA ASN A 295 9.22 17.06 11.07
C ASN A 295 9.36 16.98 12.60
N ALA A 296 10.21 17.83 13.16
CA ALA A 296 10.52 17.81 14.60
C ALA A 296 9.34 18.19 15.49
N PHE A 297 8.38 18.97 14.98
CA PHE A 297 7.20 19.39 15.76
C PHE A 297 6.17 18.27 15.92
N SER A 298 6.12 17.33 14.98
CA SER A 298 5.14 16.24 14.96
C SER A 298 5.72 14.87 15.33
N THR A 299 7.02 14.79 15.60
CA THR A 299 7.72 13.52 15.87
C THR A 299 8.24 13.48 17.30
N ASP A 300 8.16 12.32 17.95
CA ASP A 300 8.72 12.11 19.29
C ASP A 300 10.26 11.98 19.27
N SER A 301 10.91 12.43 20.35
CA SER A 301 12.38 12.36 20.47
C SER A 301 12.94 10.93 20.50
N LEU A 302 12.19 9.98 21.05
CA LEU A 302 12.52 8.57 21.09
C LEU A 302 12.49 7.96 19.69
N ASP A 303 11.47 8.29 18.89
CA ASP A 303 11.33 7.76 17.53
C ASP A 303 12.46 8.24 16.63
N ARG A 304 12.86 9.51 16.76
CA ARG A 304 14.06 10.05 16.08
C ARG A 304 15.32 9.28 16.46
N TRP A 305 15.51 9.07 17.76
CA TRP A 305 16.68 8.34 18.27
C TRP A 305 16.68 6.89 17.77
N ARG A 306 15.55 6.18 17.84
CA ARG A 306 15.40 4.80 17.35
C ARG A 306 15.71 4.71 15.87
N ALA A 307 15.12 5.59 15.05
CA ALA A 307 15.32 5.60 13.61
C ALA A 307 16.80 5.78 13.23
N ALA A 308 17.51 6.71 13.86
CA ALA A 308 18.93 6.91 13.60
C ALA A 308 19.80 5.69 13.94
N ASN A 309 19.61 5.10 15.12
CA ASN A 309 20.46 3.99 15.55
C ASN A 309 20.16 2.72 14.77
N LEU A 310 18.89 2.43 14.51
CA LEU A 310 18.49 1.26 13.72
C LEU A 310 18.91 1.39 12.26
N ALA A 311 18.89 2.59 11.67
CA ALA A 311 19.35 2.77 10.30
C ALA A 311 20.82 2.39 10.12
N ASP A 312 21.73 2.91 10.95
CA ASP A 312 23.16 2.56 10.87
C ASP A 312 23.38 1.07 11.16
N PHE A 313 22.70 0.53 12.19
CA PHE A 313 22.81 -0.89 12.54
C PHE A 313 22.40 -1.81 11.40
N TYR A 314 21.23 -1.59 10.79
CA TYR A 314 20.75 -2.41 9.68
C TYR A 314 21.60 -2.25 8.42
N LEU A 315 22.06 -1.03 8.10
CA LEU A 315 22.97 -0.82 6.97
C LEU A 315 24.27 -1.62 7.14
N GLU A 316 24.87 -1.60 8.33
CA GLU A 316 26.10 -2.35 8.62
C GLU A 316 25.87 -3.87 8.66
N GLU A 317 24.74 -4.33 9.20
CA GLU A 317 24.36 -5.75 9.24
C GLU A 317 24.15 -6.32 7.83
N HIS A 318 23.39 -5.61 6.99
CA HIS A 318 23.13 -5.98 5.60
C HIS A 318 24.42 -5.98 4.78
N ALA A 319 25.23 -4.94 4.93
CA ALA A 319 26.53 -4.84 4.30
C ALA A 319 27.44 -6.02 4.67
N ARG A 320 27.53 -6.36 5.96
CA ARG A 320 28.31 -7.50 6.45
C ARG A 320 27.83 -8.82 5.85
N THR A 321 26.51 -9.02 5.78
CA THR A 321 25.92 -10.24 5.20
C THR A 321 26.25 -10.38 3.71
N LEU A 322 26.34 -9.27 2.98
CA LEU A 322 26.75 -9.26 1.57
C LEU A 322 28.27 -9.19 1.35
N GLY A 323 29.07 -9.21 2.42
CA GLY A 323 30.53 -9.12 2.36
C GLY A 323 31.07 -7.73 1.97
N ILE A 324 30.30 -6.67 2.24
CA ILE A 324 30.67 -5.28 2.01
C ILE A 324 31.35 -4.73 3.28
N ARG A 325 32.50 -4.09 3.12
CA ARG A 325 33.21 -3.45 4.23
C ARG A 325 32.49 -2.18 4.69
N ALA A 326 32.60 -1.83 5.97
CA ALA A 326 31.90 -0.69 6.54
C ALA A 326 32.26 0.65 5.86
N GLU A 327 33.48 0.78 5.36
CA GLU A 327 33.98 1.98 4.65
C GLU A 327 33.44 2.08 3.22
N GLU A 328 32.89 0.99 2.68
CA GLU A 328 32.31 0.92 1.34
C GLU A 328 30.78 1.08 1.35
N ILE A 329 30.19 1.25 2.53
CA ILE A 329 28.77 1.59 2.68
C ILE A 329 28.60 3.01 2.20
N GLU A 330 27.83 3.15 1.13
CA GLU A 330 27.57 4.44 0.52
C GLU A 330 26.38 5.13 1.23
N PRO A 331 26.45 6.44 1.50
CA PRO A 331 25.45 7.15 2.30
C PRO A 331 24.03 7.08 1.71
N VAL A 332 23.02 6.95 2.57
CA VAL A 332 21.60 6.92 2.18
C VAL A 332 20.82 8.12 2.72
N THR A 333 19.68 8.44 2.11
CA THR A 333 18.77 9.49 2.58
C THR A 333 17.41 8.88 2.94
N LEU A 334 16.93 9.14 4.15
CA LEU A 334 15.65 8.66 4.65
C LEU A 334 14.70 9.83 4.84
N TYR A 335 13.50 9.74 4.29
CA TYR A 335 12.39 10.66 4.55
C TYR A 335 11.38 9.95 5.43
N LEU A 336 11.33 10.35 6.71
CA LEU A 336 10.47 9.75 7.71
C LEU A 336 9.32 10.69 8.05
N PHE A 337 8.10 10.23 7.78
CA PHE A 337 6.87 10.99 8.00
C PHE A 337 6.24 10.63 9.35
N ALA A 338 5.64 11.61 10.02
CA ALA A 338 4.98 11.44 11.30
C ALA A 338 3.67 10.63 11.20
N SER A 339 3.03 10.62 10.02
CA SER A 339 1.78 9.89 9.80
C SER A 339 1.59 9.41 8.35
N PRO A 340 0.77 8.37 8.12
CA PRO A 340 0.36 7.94 6.78
C PRO A 340 -0.24 9.05 5.91
N ASP A 341 -0.98 9.98 6.51
CA ASP A 341 -1.58 11.12 5.80
C ASP A 341 -0.53 12.13 5.33
N GLU A 342 0.47 12.41 6.19
CA GLU A 342 1.63 13.22 5.80
C GLU A 342 2.40 12.54 4.66
N GLN A 343 2.69 11.24 4.78
CA GLN A 343 3.34 10.49 3.70
C GLN A 343 2.53 10.58 2.38
N LYS A 344 1.22 10.37 2.42
CA LYS A 344 0.36 10.47 1.22
C LYS A 344 0.39 11.87 0.62
N MET A 345 0.39 12.90 1.45
CA MET A 345 0.47 14.28 1.01
C MET A 345 1.78 14.59 0.26
N PHE A 346 2.90 14.04 0.75
CA PHE A 346 4.25 14.34 0.26
C PHE A 346 4.70 13.42 -0.88
N VAL A 347 4.37 12.14 -0.87
CA VAL A 347 4.89 11.18 -1.85
C VAL A 347 3.81 10.39 -2.61
N GLY A 348 2.55 10.44 -2.18
CA GLY A 348 1.40 9.88 -2.91
C GLY A 348 0.85 8.56 -2.40
N THR A 349 1.49 7.96 -1.41
CA THR A 349 1.03 6.71 -0.77
C THR A 349 0.94 6.88 0.74
N SER A 350 -0.09 6.29 1.32
CA SER A 350 -0.30 6.21 2.77
C SER A 350 0.20 4.89 3.36
N SER A 351 0.22 3.84 2.55
CA SER A 351 0.40 2.47 3.04
C SER A 351 1.78 1.88 2.77
N ALA A 352 2.42 2.27 1.67
CA ALA A 352 3.66 1.64 1.21
C ALA A 352 4.90 2.37 1.73
N SER A 353 5.77 1.65 2.43
CA SER A 353 7.19 2.02 2.47
C SER A 353 7.81 1.68 1.12
N PHE A 354 8.74 2.50 0.62
CA PHE A 354 9.44 2.20 -0.62
C PHE A 354 10.80 2.89 -0.68
N THR A 355 11.64 2.40 -1.57
CA THR A 355 12.94 2.97 -1.89
C THR A 355 13.03 3.40 -3.35
N LYS A 356 13.95 4.33 -3.62
CA LYS A 356 14.45 4.64 -4.96
C LYS A 356 15.95 4.33 -4.97
N PRO A 357 16.35 3.08 -5.27
CA PRO A 357 17.75 2.64 -5.21
C PRO A 357 18.71 3.52 -6.02
N TRP A 358 18.29 3.98 -7.21
CA TRP A 358 19.07 4.90 -8.05
C TRP A 358 19.31 6.29 -7.44
N LYS A 359 18.50 6.70 -6.44
CA LYS A 359 18.71 7.93 -5.66
C LYS A 359 19.28 7.67 -4.26
N ARG A 360 19.35 6.41 -3.83
CA ARG A 360 19.64 5.99 -2.45
C ARG A 360 18.66 6.57 -1.41
N GLU A 361 17.41 6.68 -1.81
CA GLU A 361 16.38 7.32 -0.98
C GLU A 361 15.36 6.29 -0.48
N LEU A 362 14.92 6.45 0.78
CA LEU A 362 13.88 5.66 1.44
C LEU A 362 12.76 6.58 1.92
N TYR A 363 11.51 6.18 1.72
CA TYR A 363 10.31 6.93 2.12
C TYR A 363 9.37 6.04 2.94
N GLN A 364 9.12 6.42 4.20
CA GLN A 364 8.18 5.71 5.07
C GLN A 364 7.75 6.54 6.28
N THR A 365 6.87 6.00 7.11
CA THR A 365 6.45 6.60 8.38
C THR A 365 7.22 6.06 9.59
N PHE A 366 7.24 6.81 10.70
CA PHE A 366 7.89 6.40 11.94
C PHE A 366 7.27 5.15 12.59
N ASP A 367 5.97 4.91 12.42
CA ASP A 367 5.29 3.70 12.94
C ASP A 367 5.73 2.40 12.24
N ARG A 368 6.50 2.50 11.14
CA ARG A 368 7.01 1.35 10.36
C ARG A 368 8.48 1.04 10.59
N ILE A 369 9.12 1.67 11.58
CA ILE A 369 10.54 1.46 11.88
C ILE A 369 10.86 0.01 12.24
N GLU A 370 10.03 -0.64 13.06
CA GLU A 370 10.25 -2.03 13.49
C GLU A 370 9.90 -3.06 12.41
N GLY A 371 9.04 -2.71 11.44
CA GLY A 371 8.49 -3.68 10.48
C GLY A 371 8.99 -3.55 9.03
N ALA A 372 9.43 -2.37 8.60
CA ALA A 372 9.79 -2.12 7.20
C ALA A 372 11.18 -1.51 7.00
N LEU A 373 11.71 -0.77 7.99
CA LEU A 373 13.01 -0.10 7.83
C LEU A 373 14.13 -1.09 7.44
N ARG A 374 14.19 -2.25 8.10
CA ARG A 374 15.20 -3.27 7.83
C ARG A 374 15.10 -3.79 6.40
N HIS A 375 13.91 -4.19 5.97
CA HIS A 375 13.63 -4.63 4.59
C HIS A 375 13.99 -3.56 3.55
N GLU A 376 13.53 -2.33 3.73
CA GLU A 376 13.76 -1.26 2.76
C GLU A 376 15.25 -0.88 2.65
N LEU A 377 15.99 -0.84 3.77
CA LEU A 377 17.43 -0.58 3.74
C LEU A 377 18.20 -1.69 3.01
N ALA A 378 17.71 -2.93 3.00
CA ALA A 378 18.32 -4.02 2.26
C ALA A 378 18.33 -3.73 0.75
N HIS A 379 17.26 -3.14 0.20
CA HIS A 379 17.24 -2.70 -1.20
C HIS A 379 18.31 -1.65 -1.51
N LEU A 380 18.56 -0.70 -0.58
CA LEU A 380 19.58 0.34 -0.76
C LEU A 380 21.01 -0.22 -0.67
N VAL A 381 21.27 -1.21 0.17
CA VAL A 381 22.58 -1.87 0.26
C VAL A 381 22.83 -2.74 -0.97
N ALA A 382 21.81 -3.48 -1.44
CA ALA A 382 21.91 -4.30 -2.64
C ALA A 382 21.99 -3.47 -3.93
N ALA A 383 21.63 -2.19 -3.88
CA ALA A 383 21.48 -1.33 -5.06
C ALA A 383 22.70 -1.32 -5.99
N ARG A 384 23.91 -1.33 -5.41
CA ARG A 384 25.16 -1.28 -6.16
C ARG A 384 25.45 -2.51 -7.01
N TYR A 385 24.76 -3.62 -6.75
CA TYR A 385 24.86 -4.86 -7.54
C TYR A 385 23.69 -5.01 -8.51
N GLY A 386 22.72 -4.08 -8.48
CA GLY A 386 21.57 -4.10 -9.38
C GLY A 386 21.98 -3.87 -10.83
N ALA A 387 21.10 -4.23 -11.76
CA ALA A 387 21.27 -3.95 -13.17
C ALA A 387 20.85 -2.49 -13.45
N LEU A 388 19.72 -2.29 -14.13
CA LEU A 388 19.19 -0.96 -14.39
C LEU A 388 18.69 -0.34 -13.08
N LEU A 389 19.00 0.94 -12.84
CA LEU A 389 18.52 1.72 -11.70
C LEU A 389 18.91 1.18 -10.31
N GLY A 390 19.91 0.30 -10.24
CA GLY A 390 20.29 -0.37 -9.01
C GLY A 390 19.22 -1.35 -8.49
N ILE A 391 18.38 -1.90 -9.36
CA ILE A 391 17.44 -2.97 -9.00
C ILE A 391 17.77 -4.26 -9.75
N SER A 392 17.33 -5.39 -9.18
CA SER A 392 17.30 -6.66 -9.91
C SER A 392 16.15 -6.66 -10.93
N LEU A 393 16.43 -7.10 -12.17
CA LEU A 393 15.37 -7.34 -13.16
C LEU A 393 14.56 -8.61 -12.87
N ASN A 394 15.08 -9.46 -12.00
CA ASN A 394 14.37 -10.59 -11.44
C ASN A 394 13.68 -10.14 -10.14
N GLN A 395 12.35 -10.00 -10.16
CA GLN A 395 11.59 -9.51 -9.00
C GLN A 395 11.70 -10.45 -7.79
N GLY A 396 11.83 -11.77 -8.03
CA GLY A 396 12.11 -12.73 -6.96
C GLY A 396 13.46 -12.48 -6.29
N LEU A 397 14.51 -12.12 -7.04
CA LEU A 397 15.79 -11.70 -6.46
C LEU A 397 15.68 -10.33 -5.77
N LEU A 398 14.94 -9.37 -6.33
CA LEU A 398 14.77 -8.03 -5.74
C LEU A 398 14.17 -8.12 -4.33
N GLU A 399 12.98 -8.71 -4.24
CA GLU A 399 12.23 -8.83 -2.98
C GLU A 399 12.82 -9.92 -2.09
N GLY A 400 13.26 -11.03 -2.66
CA GLY A 400 13.89 -12.12 -1.94
C GLY A 400 15.21 -11.72 -1.27
N THR A 401 16.01 -10.85 -1.88
CA THR A 401 17.23 -10.32 -1.23
C THR A 401 16.85 -9.52 0.02
N ALA A 402 15.86 -8.65 -0.08
CA ALA A 402 15.45 -7.84 1.05
C ALA A 402 14.91 -8.70 2.20
N VAL A 403 14.11 -9.73 1.90
CA VAL A 403 13.63 -10.70 2.90
C VAL A 403 14.75 -11.57 3.48
N ALA A 404 15.73 -11.99 2.67
CA ALA A 404 16.84 -12.80 3.14
C ALA A 404 17.73 -12.05 4.14
N LEU A 405 17.87 -10.74 3.95
CA LEU A 405 18.63 -9.85 4.82
C LEU A 405 17.81 -9.39 6.03
N ASP A 406 16.49 -9.28 5.89
CA ASP A 406 15.57 -9.09 7.01
C ASP A 406 15.32 -10.41 7.75
N ASP A 407 16.25 -10.82 8.61
CA ASP A 407 16.16 -12.10 9.32
C ASP A 407 15.27 -12.06 10.60
N ALA A 408 14.36 -11.09 10.71
CA ALA A 408 13.49 -10.92 11.88
C ALA A 408 12.01 -11.25 11.55
N TRP A 409 11.74 -12.49 11.15
CA TRP A 409 10.38 -12.91 10.79
C TRP A 409 9.60 -13.44 12.00
N GLY A 410 8.79 -12.60 12.63
CA GLY A 410 7.83 -13.03 13.65
C GLY A 410 8.46 -13.93 14.73
N ASN A 411 7.90 -15.13 14.88
CA ASN A 411 8.29 -16.09 15.94
C ASN A 411 9.01 -17.32 15.37
N ARG A 412 9.25 -17.38 14.05
CA ARG A 412 9.85 -18.54 13.36
C ARG A 412 10.90 -18.08 12.37
N THR A 413 11.91 -18.88 12.12
CA THR A 413 12.88 -18.58 11.06
C THR A 413 12.20 -18.60 9.69
N LEU A 414 12.78 -17.86 8.74
CA LEU A 414 12.30 -17.81 7.36
C LEU A 414 12.18 -19.21 6.72
N PHE A 415 13.13 -20.12 7.02
CA PHE A 415 13.07 -21.50 6.54
C PHE A 415 11.96 -22.33 7.19
N GLN A 416 11.64 -22.10 8.47
CA GLN A 416 10.49 -22.73 9.11
C GLN A 416 9.18 -22.26 8.48
N TYR A 417 9.07 -20.99 8.09
CA TYR A 417 7.92 -20.52 7.32
C TYR A 417 7.84 -21.16 5.94
N ALA A 418 8.97 -21.25 5.21
CA ALA A 418 9.03 -21.93 3.92
C ALA A 418 8.62 -23.41 4.02
N ARG A 419 9.06 -24.10 5.07
CA ARG A 419 8.65 -25.47 5.39
C ARG A 419 7.15 -25.56 5.64
N ALA A 420 6.61 -24.67 6.47
CA ALA A 420 5.20 -24.67 6.86
C ALA A 420 4.27 -24.46 5.65
N ILE A 421 4.57 -23.51 4.76
CA ILE A 421 3.75 -23.31 3.55
C ILE A 421 3.85 -24.50 2.58
N GLY A 422 4.97 -25.23 2.59
CA GLY A 422 5.12 -26.50 1.88
C GLY A 422 4.23 -27.60 2.47
N ASP A 423 4.23 -27.77 3.79
CA ASP A 423 3.38 -28.73 4.51
C ASP A 423 1.88 -28.45 4.30
N LEU A 424 1.51 -27.18 4.17
CA LEU A 424 0.14 -26.76 3.84
C LEU A 424 -0.22 -26.87 2.35
N ARG A 425 0.74 -27.26 1.49
CA ARG A 425 0.59 -27.30 0.02
C ARG A 425 0.20 -25.93 -0.57
N LEU A 426 0.72 -24.87 0.02
CA LEU A 426 0.52 -23.48 -0.42
C LEU A 426 1.74 -22.93 -1.16
N ALA A 427 2.93 -23.52 -0.97
CA ALA A 427 4.17 -23.01 -1.55
C ALA A 427 4.13 -23.00 -3.09
N PRO A 428 4.29 -21.83 -3.76
CA PRO A 428 4.54 -21.79 -5.19
C PRO A 428 5.94 -22.35 -5.52
N PRO A 429 6.15 -22.92 -6.72
CA PRO A 429 7.46 -23.43 -7.13
C PRO A 429 8.52 -22.32 -7.12
N ALA A 430 9.70 -22.59 -6.55
CA ALA A 430 10.74 -21.58 -6.41
C ALA A 430 11.24 -21.08 -7.77
N ALA A 431 11.37 -21.96 -8.76
CA ALA A 431 11.76 -21.60 -10.13
C ALA A 431 10.81 -20.58 -10.76
N THR A 432 9.50 -20.66 -10.48
CA THR A 432 8.52 -19.69 -10.97
C THR A 432 8.63 -18.35 -10.24
N VAL A 433 8.76 -18.38 -8.91
CA VAL A 433 8.87 -17.17 -8.08
C VAL A 433 10.12 -16.36 -8.44
N MET A 434 11.23 -17.04 -8.69
CA MET A 434 12.53 -16.43 -9.00
C MET A 434 12.63 -16.00 -10.48
N THR A 435 11.60 -15.33 -11.00
CA THR A 435 11.59 -14.74 -12.35
C THR A 435 11.08 -13.31 -12.33
N THR A 436 11.26 -12.57 -13.43
CA THR A 436 10.81 -11.18 -13.58
C THR A 436 9.32 -10.99 -13.34
N SER A 437 8.46 -11.85 -13.91
CA SER A 437 7.00 -11.71 -13.78
C SER A 437 6.37 -12.69 -12.80
N GLY A 438 7.04 -13.83 -12.52
CA GLY A 438 6.45 -14.90 -11.73
C GLY A 438 6.31 -14.56 -10.25
N PHE A 439 7.16 -13.71 -9.68
CA PHE A 439 6.98 -13.20 -8.31
C PHE A 439 5.67 -12.40 -8.18
N SER A 440 5.47 -11.43 -9.08
CA SER A 440 4.32 -10.51 -9.04
C SER A 440 2.98 -11.20 -9.32
N SER A 441 2.99 -12.38 -9.95
CA SER A 441 1.79 -13.18 -10.15
C SER A 441 1.41 -14.04 -8.93
N GLN A 442 2.28 -14.15 -7.93
CA GLN A 442 1.98 -14.89 -6.71
C GLN A 442 1.22 -14.05 -5.69
N LYS A 443 0.58 -14.74 -4.73
CA LYS A 443 0.16 -14.10 -3.49
C LYS A 443 1.41 -13.58 -2.75
N ALA A 444 1.43 -12.28 -2.44
CA ALA A 444 2.57 -11.61 -1.83
C ALA A 444 3.15 -12.39 -0.63
N SER A 445 2.32 -12.78 0.35
CA SER A 445 2.81 -13.47 1.56
C SER A 445 3.49 -14.82 1.28
N LEU A 446 3.16 -15.49 0.18
CA LEU A 446 3.82 -16.73 -0.24
C LEU A 446 5.09 -16.43 -1.05
N GLY A 447 5.00 -15.50 -1.99
CA GLY A 447 6.12 -15.09 -2.85
C GLY A 447 7.30 -14.59 -2.03
N TYR A 448 7.07 -13.71 -1.04
CA TYR A 448 8.09 -13.18 -0.15
C TYR A 448 8.82 -14.28 0.64
N VAL A 449 8.08 -15.24 1.22
CA VAL A 449 8.69 -16.34 2.00
C VAL A 449 9.53 -17.25 1.11
N VAL A 450 9.02 -17.67 -0.05
CA VAL A 450 9.76 -18.55 -0.96
C VAL A 450 10.99 -17.84 -1.53
N ALA A 451 10.83 -16.61 -2.04
CA ALA A 451 11.91 -15.84 -2.61
C ALA A 451 13.01 -15.54 -1.58
N GLY A 452 12.61 -15.12 -0.38
CA GLY A 452 13.51 -14.82 0.72
C GLY A 452 14.29 -16.04 1.19
N ALA A 453 13.59 -17.15 1.45
CA ALA A 453 14.23 -18.39 1.88
C ALA A 453 15.19 -18.91 0.80
N PHE A 454 14.82 -18.83 -0.48
CA PHE A 454 15.71 -19.21 -1.58
C PHE A 454 16.96 -18.33 -1.64
N CYS A 455 16.83 -17.01 -1.56
CA CYS A 455 17.97 -16.09 -1.54
C CYS A 455 18.86 -16.31 -0.32
N LYS A 456 18.28 -16.53 0.86
CA LYS A 456 19.01 -16.85 2.08
C LYS A 456 19.80 -18.15 1.95
N TRP A 457 19.18 -19.19 1.38
CA TRP A 457 19.84 -20.46 1.11
C TRP A 457 21.01 -20.29 0.12
N LEU A 458 20.87 -19.48 -0.92
CA LEU A 458 21.97 -19.19 -1.85
C LEU A 458 23.14 -18.50 -1.14
N ILE A 459 22.87 -17.46 -0.35
CA ILE A 459 23.90 -16.74 0.41
C ILE A 459 24.62 -17.70 1.37
N GLN A 460 23.89 -18.55 2.08
CA GLN A 460 24.47 -19.48 3.06
C GLN A 460 25.22 -20.65 2.42
N SER A 461 24.75 -21.16 1.28
CA SER A 461 25.31 -22.37 0.65
C SER A 461 26.44 -22.07 -0.33
N TYR A 462 26.39 -20.91 -1.00
CA TYR A 462 27.30 -20.55 -2.09
C TYR A 462 28.09 -19.26 -1.84
N GLY A 463 27.79 -18.53 -0.76
CA GLY A 463 28.47 -17.31 -0.35
C GLY A 463 27.93 -16.05 -1.02
N ALA A 464 28.18 -14.90 -0.38
CA ALA A 464 27.69 -13.60 -0.82
C ALA A 464 28.28 -13.13 -2.16
N GLU A 465 29.50 -13.54 -2.51
CA GLU A 465 30.15 -13.10 -3.75
C GLU A 465 29.39 -13.56 -5.00
N ARG A 466 29.07 -14.85 -5.09
CA ARG A 466 28.27 -15.41 -6.20
C ARG A 466 26.86 -14.84 -6.20
N PHE A 467 26.29 -14.60 -5.02
CA PHE A 467 25.00 -13.96 -4.90
C PHE A 467 24.97 -12.55 -5.50
N ARG A 468 25.98 -11.73 -5.20
CA ARG A 468 26.13 -10.39 -5.76
C ARG A 468 26.29 -10.40 -7.28
N GLN A 469 26.99 -11.40 -7.84
CA GLN A 469 27.11 -11.57 -9.30
C GLN A 469 25.75 -11.87 -9.95
N ALA A 470 24.92 -12.70 -9.32
CA ALA A 470 23.60 -13.05 -9.84
C ALA A 470 22.57 -11.91 -9.70
N TYR A 471 22.68 -11.06 -8.68
CA TYR A 471 21.60 -10.16 -8.25
C TYR A 471 21.05 -9.26 -9.37
N GLY A 472 21.90 -8.56 -10.12
CA GLY A 472 21.42 -7.54 -11.08
C GLY A 472 20.55 -8.09 -12.20
N TRP A 473 21.04 -9.09 -12.93
CA TRP A 473 20.39 -9.63 -14.12
C TRP A 473 19.65 -10.95 -13.87
N GLY A 474 19.93 -11.64 -12.76
CA GLY A 474 19.41 -12.97 -12.49
C GLY A 474 20.09 -14.07 -13.32
N ASP A 475 21.36 -13.90 -13.71
CA ASP A 475 22.10 -14.94 -14.42
C ASP A 475 22.65 -15.99 -13.43
N PHE A 476 21.78 -16.95 -13.11
CA PHE A 476 22.13 -18.04 -12.20
C PHE A 476 23.19 -18.98 -12.79
N LEU A 477 23.19 -19.17 -14.11
CA LEU A 477 24.12 -20.10 -14.75
C LEU A 477 25.55 -19.56 -14.67
N GLU A 478 25.74 -18.28 -14.96
CA GLU A 478 27.05 -17.64 -14.85
C GLU A 478 27.54 -17.61 -13.40
N ALA A 479 26.69 -17.19 -12.46
CA ALA A 479 27.10 -17.01 -11.06
C ALA A 479 27.32 -18.33 -10.29
N TYR A 480 26.55 -19.38 -10.60
CA TYR A 480 26.57 -20.63 -9.82
C TYR A 480 27.03 -21.85 -10.62
N GLY A 481 27.21 -21.73 -11.95
CA GLY A 481 27.47 -22.87 -12.84
C GLY A 481 26.26 -23.81 -12.98
N LYS A 482 25.07 -23.37 -12.57
CA LYS A 482 23.83 -24.16 -12.54
C LYS A 482 22.64 -23.32 -13.01
N PRO A 483 21.74 -23.87 -13.84
CA PRO A 483 20.52 -23.16 -14.20
C PRO A 483 19.58 -23.04 -12.99
N LEU A 484 18.68 -22.04 -13.03
CA LEU A 484 17.72 -21.74 -11.97
C LEU A 484 16.93 -22.98 -11.53
N ASP A 485 16.44 -23.80 -12.47
CA ASP A 485 15.64 -24.99 -12.16
C ASP A 485 16.40 -26.00 -11.29
N SER A 486 17.70 -26.15 -11.51
CA SER A 486 18.55 -27.04 -10.70
C SER A 486 18.72 -26.50 -9.29
N LEU A 487 18.98 -25.19 -9.16
CA LEU A 487 19.08 -24.53 -7.85
C LEU A 487 17.75 -24.58 -7.09
N ALA A 488 16.63 -24.35 -7.77
CA ALA A 488 15.28 -24.45 -7.21
C ALA A 488 15.00 -25.86 -6.66
N ALA A 489 15.31 -26.90 -7.44
CA ALA A 489 15.13 -28.29 -7.00
C ALA A 489 16.05 -28.68 -5.84
N GLU A 490 17.26 -28.13 -5.76
CA GLU A 490 18.15 -28.30 -4.59
C GLU A 490 17.60 -27.61 -3.34
N TYR A 491 17.15 -26.37 -3.47
CA TYR A 491 16.51 -25.62 -2.40
C TYR A 491 15.23 -26.30 -1.88
N GLU A 492 14.35 -26.74 -2.77
CA GLU A 492 13.10 -27.40 -2.39
C GLU A 492 13.38 -28.71 -1.64
N ARG A 493 14.41 -29.47 -2.03
CA ARG A 493 14.88 -30.64 -1.26
C ARG A 493 15.45 -30.24 0.10
N TYR A 494 16.20 -29.15 0.18
CA TYR A 494 16.73 -28.64 1.45
C TYR A 494 15.59 -28.30 2.43
N VAL A 495 14.57 -27.55 1.99
CA VAL A 495 13.39 -27.23 2.81
C VAL A 495 12.56 -28.49 3.14
N ALA A 496 12.43 -29.41 2.19
CA ALA A 496 11.72 -30.67 2.40
C ALA A 496 12.42 -31.60 3.42
N ALA A 497 13.72 -31.45 3.62
CA ALA A 497 14.49 -32.20 4.62
C ALA A 497 14.40 -31.62 6.05
N MET A 498 13.88 -30.39 6.20
CA MET A 498 13.70 -29.77 7.52
C MET A 498 12.58 -30.46 8.33
N PRO A 499 12.61 -30.36 9.67
CA PRO A 499 11.54 -30.87 10.52
C PRO A 499 10.17 -30.33 10.08
N ALA A 500 9.19 -31.23 9.99
CA ALA A 500 7.83 -30.87 9.62
C ALA A 500 7.22 -29.87 10.62
N MET A 501 6.36 -28.98 10.12
CA MET A 501 5.62 -28.04 10.96
C MET A 501 4.76 -28.81 11.99
N PRO A 502 4.82 -28.44 13.28
CA PRO A 502 3.92 -28.99 14.28
C PRO A 502 2.45 -28.75 13.92
N GLU A 503 1.58 -29.73 14.15
CA GLU A 503 0.16 -29.61 13.84
C GLU A 503 -0.53 -28.47 14.61
N THR A 504 -0.02 -28.14 15.80
CA THR A 504 -0.47 -27.00 16.63
C THR A 504 -0.30 -25.65 15.94
N ASP A 505 0.63 -25.54 14.99
CA ASP A 505 0.92 -24.29 14.26
C ASP A 505 0.02 -24.10 13.04
N ARG A 506 -0.67 -25.17 12.59
CA ARG A 506 -1.51 -25.14 11.38
C ARG A 506 -2.50 -23.96 11.37
N PRO A 507 -3.25 -23.64 12.45
CA PRO A 507 -4.18 -22.52 12.43
C PRO A 507 -3.49 -21.17 12.22
N ALA A 508 -2.34 -20.95 12.87
CA ALA A 508 -1.57 -19.71 12.74
C ALA A 508 -0.97 -19.57 11.34
N MET A 509 -0.46 -20.65 10.76
CA MET A 509 0.08 -20.63 9.41
C MET A 509 -1.02 -20.43 8.36
N ARG A 510 -2.22 -20.99 8.56
CA ARG A 510 -3.38 -20.71 7.70
C ARG A 510 -3.89 -19.27 7.86
N TYR A 511 -3.78 -18.66 9.05
CA TYR A 511 -4.03 -17.23 9.22
C TYR A 511 -3.06 -16.38 8.41
N LEU A 512 -1.76 -16.62 8.54
CA LEU A 512 -0.71 -15.84 7.87
C LEU A 512 -0.71 -16.04 6.35
N PHE A 513 -0.91 -17.28 5.88
CA PHE A 513 -0.66 -17.66 4.49
C PHE A 513 -1.89 -18.18 3.73
N GLY A 514 -3.00 -18.51 4.39
CA GLY A 514 -4.17 -19.16 3.78
C GLY A 514 -5.21 -18.22 3.14
N GLY A 515 -5.19 -16.91 3.43
CA GLY A 515 -6.17 -15.96 2.86
C GLY A 515 -6.10 -15.79 1.32
N GLY A 516 -7.16 -15.25 0.70
CA GLY A 516 -7.16 -14.92 -0.73
C GLY A 516 -6.18 -13.80 -1.13
N SER A 517 -5.98 -13.59 -2.43
CA SER A 517 -5.18 -12.48 -2.95
C SER A 517 -5.94 -11.14 -2.83
N PHE A 518 -5.20 -10.04 -2.66
CA PHE A 518 -5.75 -8.68 -2.70
C PHE A 518 -6.51 -8.42 -4.01
N PHE A 519 -5.99 -8.91 -5.14
CA PHE A 519 -6.56 -8.70 -6.48
C PHE A 519 -7.82 -9.53 -6.76
N SER A 520 -8.18 -10.46 -5.87
CA SER A 520 -9.39 -11.28 -6.01
C SER A 520 -10.57 -10.77 -5.17
N GLN A 521 -10.40 -9.68 -4.43
CA GLN A 521 -11.48 -9.12 -3.61
C GLN A 521 -12.50 -8.37 -4.49
N HIS A 522 -13.76 -8.80 -4.42
CA HIS A 522 -14.87 -8.08 -5.03
C HIS A 522 -15.11 -6.76 -4.29
N CYS A 523 -15.47 -5.70 -5.01
CA CYS A 523 -15.74 -4.38 -4.43
C CYS A 523 -14.58 -3.78 -3.62
N LEU A 524 -13.34 -4.15 -3.93
CA LEU A 524 -12.13 -3.80 -3.19
C LEU A 524 -12.08 -2.32 -2.80
N ARG A 525 -12.32 -1.41 -3.76
CA ARG A 525 -12.21 0.05 -3.57
C ARG A 525 -13.31 0.60 -2.66
N ARG A 526 -14.53 0.09 -2.77
CA ARG A 526 -15.67 0.47 -1.93
C ARG A 526 -15.46 -0.02 -0.49
N ILE A 527 -15.11 -1.29 -0.33
CA ILE A 527 -14.76 -1.89 0.97
C ILE A 527 -13.60 -1.13 1.62
N ALA A 528 -12.55 -0.82 0.88
CA ALA A 528 -11.42 -0.04 1.37
C ALA A 528 -11.83 1.36 1.86
N THR A 529 -12.72 2.04 1.13
CA THR A 529 -13.22 3.37 1.47
C THR A 529 -14.04 3.33 2.77
N LEU A 530 -14.95 2.36 2.89
CA LEU A 530 -15.76 2.15 4.11
C LEU A 530 -14.90 1.75 5.30
N ASN A 531 -13.94 0.85 5.11
CA ASN A 531 -12.98 0.47 6.15
C ASN A 531 -12.12 1.67 6.57
N GLY A 532 -11.63 2.47 5.63
CA GLY A 532 -10.86 3.68 5.91
C GLY A 532 -11.66 4.69 6.74
N ALA A 533 -12.93 4.92 6.38
CA ALA A 533 -13.85 5.74 7.18
C ALA A 533 -14.08 5.15 8.58
N GLY A 534 -14.24 3.84 8.69
CA GLY A 534 -14.37 3.13 9.96
C GLY A 534 -13.13 3.26 10.85
N PHE A 535 -11.93 3.09 10.30
CA PHE A 535 -10.68 3.23 11.04
C PHE A 535 -10.42 4.67 11.48
N ARG A 536 -10.74 5.68 10.65
CA ARG A 536 -10.71 7.10 11.06
C ARG A 536 -11.67 7.36 12.21
N ALA A 537 -12.90 6.85 12.12
CA ALA A 537 -13.87 6.96 13.21
C ALA A 537 -13.40 6.27 14.49
N LEU A 538 -12.73 5.11 14.41
CA LEU A 538 -12.10 4.46 15.56
C LEU A 538 -11.00 5.32 16.19
N ALA A 539 -10.11 5.89 15.37
CA ALA A 539 -9.01 6.73 15.84
C ALA A 539 -9.52 8.00 16.55
N GLU A 540 -10.63 8.56 16.08
CA GLU A 540 -11.30 9.72 16.69
C GLU A 540 -12.23 9.36 17.88
N GLY A 541 -12.32 8.08 18.26
CA GLY A 541 -13.21 7.62 19.33
C GLY A 541 -14.71 7.68 19.00
N ARG A 542 -15.08 7.85 17.73
CA ARG A 542 -16.47 7.89 17.25
C ARG A 542 -16.98 6.49 16.92
N TRP A 543 -17.09 5.65 17.95
CA TRP A 543 -17.40 4.22 17.82
C TRP A 543 -18.68 3.91 17.04
N GLY A 544 -19.74 4.70 17.22
CA GLY A 544 -21.02 4.50 16.51
C GLY A 544 -20.87 4.64 14.99
N LYS A 545 -20.14 5.67 14.54
CA LYS A 545 -19.82 5.87 13.12
C LYS A 545 -18.91 4.77 12.58
N ALA A 546 -17.98 4.27 13.41
CA ALA A 546 -17.15 3.14 13.03
C ALA A 546 -17.99 1.87 12.78
N LEU A 547 -18.93 1.55 13.67
CA LEU A 547 -19.85 0.42 13.50
C LEU A 547 -20.70 0.54 12.24
N GLU A 548 -21.21 1.74 11.95
CA GLU A 548 -21.98 2.00 10.74
C GLU A 548 -21.16 1.73 9.48
N ALA A 549 -19.95 2.30 9.39
CA ALA A 549 -19.07 2.16 8.23
C ALA A 549 -18.60 0.70 8.02
N PHE A 550 -18.14 0.03 9.08
CA PHE A 550 -17.74 -1.38 8.97
C PHE A 550 -18.93 -2.32 8.73
N GLY A 551 -20.09 -2.02 9.33
CA GLY A 551 -21.32 -2.77 9.07
C GLY A 551 -21.80 -2.64 7.63
N GLU A 552 -21.63 -1.47 7.00
CA GLU A 552 -21.84 -1.30 5.57
C GLU A 552 -20.80 -2.08 4.75
N SER A 553 -19.53 -2.04 5.14
CA SER A 553 -18.49 -2.81 4.46
C SER A 553 -18.78 -4.32 4.45
N GLU A 554 -19.30 -4.89 5.54
CA GLU A 554 -19.67 -6.31 5.60
C GLU A 554 -20.88 -6.66 4.72
N ARG A 555 -21.77 -5.69 4.45
CA ARG A 555 -22.90 -5.88 3.53
C ARG A 555 -22.46 -5.85 2.06
N GLU A 556 -21.43 -5.07 1.74
CA GLU A 556 -20.83 -5.02 0.39
C GLU A 556 -20.07 -6.31 0.06
N GLY A 557 -19.41 -6.92 1.04
CA GLY A 557 -18.71 -8.19 0.86
C GLY A 557 -17.98 -8.61 2.13
N THR A 558 -17.53 -9.87 2.16
CA THR A 558 -16.76 -10.38 3.32
C THR A 558 -15.46 -9.59 3.47
N SER A 559 -15.31 -8.90 4.59
CA SER A 559 -14.20 -8.01 4.89
C SER A 559 -13.69 -8.28 6.30
N TYR A 560 -12.64 -9.10 6.42
CA TYR A 560 -12.04 -9.38 7.73
C TYR A 560 -11.53 -8.12 8.45
N GLY A 561 -11.13 -7.09 7.68
CA GLY A 561 -10.83 -5.76 8.20
C GLY A 561 -12.05 -5.10 8.84
N ALA A 562 -13.23 -5.21 8.22
CA ALA A 562 -14.48 -4.70 8.77
C ALA A 562 -14.92 -5.46 10.03
N ARG A 563 -14.87 -6.80 10.02
CA ARG A 563 -15.17 -7.61 11.21
C ARG A 563 -14.27 -7.26 12.39
N GLY A 564 -12.96 -7.16 12.16
CA GLY A 564 -12.01 -6.70 13.17
C GLY A 564 -12.29 -5.27 13.66
N GLY A 565 -12.70 -4.38 12.75
CA GLY A 565 -13.15 -3.03 13.06
C GLY A 565 -14.40 -3.00 13.94
N ILE A 566 -15.39 -3.85 13.65
CA ILE A 566 -16.61 -4.03 14.46
C ILE A 566 -16.24 -4.50 15.87
N ILE A 567 -15.37 -5.52 15.99
CA ILE A 567 -14.90 -5.99 17.31
C ILE A 567 -14.28 -4.84 18.10
N ARG A 568 -13.37 -4.07 17.49
CA ARG A 568 -12.71 -2.92 18.15
C ARG A 568 -13.72 -1.84 18.56
N ALA A 569 -14.71 -1.55 17.71
CA ALA A 569 -15.72 -0.55 18.01
C ALA A 569 -16.65 -0.99 19.16
N LEU A 570 -17.10 -2.25 19.16
CA LEU A 570 -17.90 -2.82 20.26
C LEU A 570 -17.09 -2.88 21.55
N TYR A 571 -15.81 -3.23 21.46
CA TYR A 571 -14.88 -3.26 22.59
C TYR A 571 -14.69 -1.87 23.20
N GLY A 572 -14.49 -0.84 22.37
CA GLY A 572 -14.41 0.56 22.81
C GLY A 572 -15.68 1.08 23.48
N GLN A 573 -16.86 0.64 23.00
CA GLN A 573 -18.15 0.95 23.64
C GLN A 573 -18.48 0.07 24.85
N ARG A 574 -17.63 -0.89 25.20
CA ARG A 574 -17.89 -1.89 26.24
C ARG A 574 -19.17 -2.70 26.02
N GLN A 575 -19.58 -2.90 24.76
CA GLN A 575 -20.73 -3.72 24.38
C GLN A 575 -20.35 -5.20 24.35
N TRP A 576 -20.01 -5.75 25.52
CA TRP A 576 -19.42 -7.09 25.67
C TRP A 576 -20.29 -8.22 25.10
N ARG A 577 -21.60 -8.17 25.35
CA ARG A 577 -22.54 -9.20 24.89
C ARG A 577 -22.63 -9.22 23.35
N THR A 578 -22.86 -8.07 22.75
CA THR A 578 -22.93 -7.90 21.28
C THR A 578 -21.63 -8.33 20.60
N LEU A 579 -20.48 -8.05 21.21
CA LEU A 579 -19.18 -8.50 20.71
C LEU A 579 -19.10 -10.02 20.63
N ILE A 580 -19.45 -10.71 21.74
CA ILE A 580 -19.43 -12.18 21.80
C ILE A 580 -20.41 -12.78 20.79
N ASP A 581 -21.62 -12.23 20.69
CA ASP A 581 -22.66 -12.72 19.77
C ASP A 581 -22.23 -12.56 18.30
N SER A 582 -21.57 -11.43 17.97
CA SER A 582 -21.01 -11.18 16.62
C SER A 582 -19.93 -12.19 16.27
N CYS A 583 -18.97 -12.41 17.18
CA CYS A 583 -17.93 -13.43 17.01
C CYS A 583 -18.53 -14.83 16.82
N ALA A 584 -19.53 -15.20 17.63
CA ALA A 584 -20.18 -16.49 17.53
C ALA A 584 -20.97 -16.66 16.21
N ALA A 585 -21.53 -15.58 15.65
CA ALA A 585 -22.18 -15.62 14.35
C ALA A 585 -21.16 -15.91 13.23
N TRP A 586 -20.02 -15.22 13.24
CA TRP A 586 -18.95 -15.48 12.28
C TRP A 586 -18.37 -16.89 12.43
N ASP A 587 -18.22 -17.40 13.66
CA ASP A 587 -17.83 -18.79 13.98
C ASP A 587 -18.67 -19.83 13.24
N ARG A 588 -19.98 -19.59 13.08
CA ARG A 588 -20.90 -20.52 12.42
C ARG A 588 -20.87 -20.47 10.90
N HIS A 589 -20.60 -19.29 10.34
CA HIS A 589 -20.71 -19.06 8.89
C HIS A 589 -19.39 -19.26 8.13
N ASP A 590 -18.26 -19.15 8.81
CA ASP A 590 -16.93 -19.26 8.21
C ASP A 590 -16.08 -20.27 9.00
N THR A 591 -16.09 -21.54 8.59
CA THR A 591 -15.28 -22.59 9.25
C THR A 591 -13.77 -22.34 9.15
N ALA A 592 -13.34 -21.34 8.35
CA ALA A 592 -11.96 -20.95 8.16
C ALA A 592 -11.59 -19.64 8.88
N ASN A 593 -12.26 -19.29 10.00
CA ASN A 593 -12.10 -18.07 10.83
C ASN A 593 -10.70 -17.69 11.35
N TYR A 594 -9.64 -18.25 10.77
CA TYR A 594 -8.26 -17.84 10.91
C TYR A 594 -8.07 -16.31 10.93
N PRO A 595 -8.76 -15.49 10.09
CA PRO A 595 -8.57 -14.04 10.09
C PRO A 595 -8.97 -13.31 11.38
N LEU A 596 -9.81 -13.92 12.22
CA LEU A 596 -10.26 -13.34 13.48
C LEU A 596 -9.44 -13.80 14.69
N LEU A 597 -8.46 -14.69 14.50
CA LEU A 597 -7.61 -15.20 15.58
C LEU A 597 -6.91 -14.13 16.43
N PRO A 598 -6.42 -12.99 15.87
CA PRO A 598 -5.85 -11.93 16.69
C PRO A 598 -6.83 -11.31 17.70
N PHE A 599 -8.15 -11.48 17.49
CA PHE A 599 -9.21 -10.89 18.33
C PHE A 599 -9.70 -11.81 19.45
N LEU A 600 -9.03 -12.94 19.67
CA LEU A 600 -9.31 -13.83 20.81
C LEU A 600 -9.12 -13.13 22.16
N ILE A 601 -8.20 -12.16 22.24
CA ILE A 601 -7.97 -11.37 23.45
C ILE A 601 -9.20 -10.51 23.75
N GLU A 602 -9.68 -9.73 22.79
CA GLU A 602 -10.83 -8.85 22.96
C GLU A 602 -12.11 -9.64 23.30
N ARG A 603 -12.28 -10.83 22.70
CA ARG A 603 -13.37 -11.76 23.06
C ARG A 603 -13.20 -12.31 24.48
N GLY A 604 -11.98 -12.67 24.88
CA GLY A 604 -11.66 -13.15 26.22
C GLY A 604 -11.91 -12.09 27.29
N ASP A 605 -11.50 -10.85 27.03
CA ASP A 605 -11.72 -9.70 27.90
C ASP A 605 -13.22 -9.45 28.10
N ALA A 606 -14.02 -9.56 27.03
CA ALA A 606 -15.49 -9.47 27.11
C ALA A 606 -16.11 -10.60 27.95
N CYS A 607 -15.63 -11.85 27.81
CA CYS A 607 -16.06 -12.97 28.65
C CYS A 607 -15.70 -12.73 30.13
N TRP A 608 -14.48 -12.25 30.40
CA TRP A 608 -14.03 -11.95 31.76
C TRP A 608 -14.89 -10.86 32.41
N TRP A 609 -15.21 -9.80 31.68
CA TRP A 609 -16.13 -8.75 32.15
C TRP A 609 -17.52 -9.25 32.52
N LEU A 610 -18.02 -10.26 31.79
CA LEU A 610 -19.32 -10.89 32.07
C LEU A 610 -19.24 -12.02 33.12
N GLY A 611 -18.07 -12.27 33.70
CA GLY A 611 -17.85 -13.29 34.73
C GLY A 611 -17.56 -14.70 34.21
N ASP A 612 -17.49 -14.91 32.90
CA ASP A 612 -17.12 -16.20 32.31
C ASP A 612 -15.59 -16.33 32.21
N THR A 613 -14.96 -16.51 33.38
CA THR A 613 -13.51 -16.64 33.52
C THR A 613 -12.97 -17.92 32.89
N ALA A 614 -13.75 -19.01 32.87
CA ALA A 614 -13.36 -20.27 32.25
C ALA A 614 -13.20 -20.12 30.73
N THR A 615 -14.15 -19.46 30.06
CA THR A 615 -14.03 -19.19 28.62
C THR A 615 -12.95 -18.17 28.34
N ALA A 616 -12.82 -17.10 29.14
CA ALA A 616 -11.75 -16.12 29.01
C ALA A 616 -10.37 -16.80 29.06
N ARG A 617 -10.14 -17.69 30.04
CA ARG A 617 -8.90 -18.46 30.17
C ARG A 617 -8.59 -19.28 28.91
N ARG A 618 -9.57 -20.04 28.41
CA ARG A 618 -9.38 -20.85 27.19
C ARG A 618 -9.00 -19.99 25.99
N LEU A 619 -9.60 -18.81 25.84
CA LEU A 619 -9.30 -17.88 24.75
C LEU A 619 -7.89 -17.30 24.85
N TYR A 620 -7.44 -16.91 26.05
CA TYR A 620 -6.07 -16.43 26.26
C TYR A 620 -5.03 -17.53 26.02
N ASP A 621 -5.27 -18.73 26.54
CA ASP A 621 -4.40 -19.89 26.31
C ASP A 621 -4.31 -20.22 24.82
N SER A 622 -5.43 -20.13 24.09
CA SER A 622 -5.46 -20.31 22.63
C SER A 622 -4.64 -19.24 21.91
N ALA A 623 -4.80 -17.96 22.28
CA ALA A 623 -4.05 -16.86 21.70
C ALA A 623 -2.53 -16.99 21.96
N MET A 624 -2.14 -17.47 23.14
CA MET A 624 -0.75 -17.75 23.48
C MET A 624 -0.19 -18.91 22.65
N ALA A 625 -0.95 -20.00 22.52
CA ALA A 625 -0.50 -21.21 21.84
C ALA A 625 -0.37 -21.04 20.32
N MET A 626 -1.15 -20.14 19.72
CA MET A 626 -1.09 -19.90 18.27
C MET A 626 0.22 -19.23 17.83
N ASP A 627 0.91 -18.52 18.72
CA ASP A 627 2.24 -17.98 18.46
C ASP A 627 2.34 -17.19 17.13
N ILE A 628 1.30 -16.36 16.86
CA ILE A 628 1.17 -15.54 15.64
C ILE A 628 2.17 -14.38 15.67
N SER A 629 2.30 -13.71 16.81
CA SER A 629 3.24 -12.62 17.03
C SER A 629 3.61 -12.48 18.51
N VAL A 630 4.82 -12.00 18.78
CA VAL A 630 5.28 -11.71 20.15
C VAL A 630 4.35 -10.75 20.89
N PRO A 631 3.87 -9.62 20.31
CA PRO A 631 2.94 -8.73 21.01
C PRO A 631 1.61 -9.38 21.39
N LEU A 632 1.04 -10.22 20.51
CA LEU A 632 -0.21 -10.93 20.82
C LEU A 632 0.00 -11.91 21.96
N ARG A 633 1.08 -12.70 21.91
CA ARG A 633 1.44 -13.67 22.94
C ARG A 633 1.71 -13.01 24.29
N TYR A 634 2.40 -11.86 24.28
CA TYR A 634 2.64 -11.04 25.47
C TYR A 634 1.34 -10.52 26.08
N ARG A 635 0.47 -9.93 25.26
CA ARG A 635 -0.84 -9.47 25.73
C ARG A 635 -1.63 -10.61 26.36
N ALA A 636 -1.72 -11.76 25.70
CA ALA A 636 -2.47 -12.91 26.20
C ALA A 636 -1.88 -13.49 27.50
N ALA A 637 -0.55 -13.56 27.63
CA ALA A 637 0.13 -14.00 28.86
C ALA A 637 -0.19 -13.09 30.06
N LEU A 638 -0.20 -11.77 29.85
CA LEU A 638 -0.62 -10.81 30.89
C LEU A 638 -2.07 -11.06 31.34
N ARG A 639 -3.01 -11.24 30.40
CA ARG A 639 -4.42 -11.50 30.77
C ARG A 639 -4.56 -12.81 31.52
N ALA A 640 -3.91 -13.87 31.06
CA ALA A 640 -3.96 -15.18 31.71
C ALA A 640 -3.40 -15.14 33.13
N HIS A 641 -2.31 -14.39 33.35
CA HIS A 641 -1.72 -14.18 34.68
C HIS A 641 -2.68 -13.45 35.63
N PHE A 642 -3.20 -12.29 35.23
CA PHE A 642 -4.06 -11.48 36.10
C PHE A 642 -5.48 -12.05 36.28
N LEU A 643 -5.93 -12.93 35.38
CA LEU A 643 -7.19 -13.67 35.54
C LEU A 643 -7.17 -14.58 36.78
N GLU A 644 -6.01 -15.13 37.12
CA GLU A 644 -5.82 -16.01 38.29
C GLU A 644 -5.42 -15.21 39.55
N ASN A 645 -5.07 -13.94 39.42
CA ASN A 645 -4.58 -13.08 40.49
C ASN A 645 -5.74 -12.33 41.17
N GLY A 646 -6.34 -12.95 42.19
CA GLY A 646 -7.65 -12.54 42.75
C GLY A 646 -7.77 -11.07 43.20
N GLU A 647 -6.77 -10.50 43.86
CA GLU A 647 -6.84 -9.11 44.35
C GLU A 647 -6.54 -8.06 43.26
N ALA A 648 -5.66 -8.38 42.31
CA ALA A 648 -5.26 -7.50 41.22
C ALA A 648 -6.11 -7.65 39.95
N GLY A 649 -6.85 -8.75 39.80
CA GLY A 649 -7.46 -9.16 38.54
C GLY A 649 -8.51 -8.18 38.00
N LYS A 650 -9.45 -7.74 38.83
CA LYS A 650 -10.48 -6.75 38.40
C LYS A 650 -9.88 -5.36 38.10
N PRO A 651 -9.00 -4.80 38.96
CA PRO A 651 -8.26 -3.59 38.62
C PRO A 651 -7.46 -3.70 37.30
N MET A 652 -6.81 -4.84 37.06
CA MET A 652 -6.02 -5.07 35.85
C MET A 652 -6.88 -5.29 34.60
N LEU A 653 -8.05 -5.92 34.72
CA LEU A 653 -9.03 -5.98 33.62
C LEU A 653 -9.47 -4.58 33.20
N GLU A 654 -9.71 -3.68 34.16
CA GLU A 654 -9.97 -2.27 33.87
C GLU A 654 -8.75 -1.62 33.18
N TYR A 655 -7.53 -1.84 33.66
CA TYR A 655 -6.32 -1.36 32.98
C TYR A 655 -6.20 -1.83 31.52
N PHE A 656 -6.58 -3.08 31.23
CA PHE A 656 -6.50 -3.64 29.88
C PHE A 656 -7.60 -3.12 28.94
N THR A 657 -8.76 -2.76 29.48
CA THR A 657 -9.96 -2.43 28.70
C THR A 657 -10.26 -0.93 28.65
N ALA A 658 -9.71 -0.15 29.59
CA ALA A 658 -9.86 1.29 29.62
C ALA A 658 -9.02 2.00 28.55
N GLN A 659 -9.54 3.13 28.08
CA GLN A 659 -8.88 4.00 27.11
C GLN A 659 -8.03 5.06 27.82
N TRP A 660 -7.07 4.58 28.62
CA TRP A 660 -6.13 5.44 29.34
C TRP A 660 -4.93 5.81 28.49
N THR A 661 -4.49 7.06 28.63
CA THR A 661 -3.21 7.58 28.16
C THR A 661 -2.04 6.82 28.81
N ALA A 662 -0.84 6.93 28.22
CA ALA A 662 0.36 6.33 28.79
C ALA A 662 0.65 6.85 30.22
N ALA A 663 0.41 8.14 30.48
CA ALA A 663 0.59 8.74 31.81
C ALA A 663 -0.41 8.19 32.84
N GLU A 664 -1.69 8.03 32.46
CA GLU A 664 -2.71 7.42 33.32
C GLU A 664 -2.41 5.96 33.62
N ARG A 665 -1.98 5.19 32.60
CA ARG A 665 -1.52 3.81 32.73
C ARG A 665 -0.33 3.69 33.69
N LEU A 666 0.67 4.56 33.54
CA LEU A 666 1.84 4.56 34.41
C LEU A 666 1.46 4.91 35.85
N SER A 667 0.64 5.94 36.03
CA SER A 667 0.15 6.36 37.34
C SER A 667 -0.67 5.25 38.01
N PHE A 668 -1.47 4.51 37.24
CA PHE A 668 -2.22 3.37 37.75
C PHE A 668 -1.31 2.25 38.21
N LEU A 669 -0.34 1.82 37.39
CA LEU A 669 0.60 0.75 37.75
C LEU A 669 1.41 1.12 38.99
N HIS A 670 1.88 2.36 39.05
CA HIS A 670 2.59 2.88 40.21
C HIS A 670 1.75 2.79 41.49
N ARG A 671 0.49 3.29 41.47
CA ARG A 671 -0.41 3.18 42.63
C ARG A 671 -0.72 1.73 43.02
N LEU A 672 -0.88 0.84 42.03
CA LEU A 672 -1.14 -0.56 42.29
C LEU A 672 0.04 -1.21 43.02
N ARG A 673 1.27 -0.91 42.59
CA ARG A 673 2.50 -1.35 43.25
C ARG A 673 2.62 -0.79 44.67
N GLU A 674 2.47 0.52 44.86
CA GLU A 674 2.57 1.17 46.18
C GLU A 674 1.49 0.69 47.16
N SER A 675 0.32 0.28 46.66
CA SER A 675 -0.75 -0.30 47.48
C SER A 675 -0.49 -1.72 47.98
N GLY A 676 0.65 -2.34 47.62
CA GLY A 676 1.00 -3.72 47.96
C GLY A 676 0.23 -4.78 47.16
N LYS A 677 -0.58 -4.37 46.19
CA LYS A 677 -1.41 -5.25 45.35
C LYS A 677 -0.76 -5.61 44.01
N GLY A 678 0.39 -5.01 43.69
CA GLY A 678 1.17 -5.31 42.50
C GLY A 678 2.26 -6.35 42.76
N ASP A 679 2.44 -7.27 41.83
CA ASP A 679 3.52 -8.25 41.85
C ASP A 679 4.70 -7.80 40.95
N VAL A 680 5.70 -8.67 40.77
CA VAL A 680 6.87 -8.40 39.91
C VAL A 680 6.48 -8.11 38.45
N VAL A 681 5.33 -8.63 37.97
CA VAL A 681 4.82 -8.35 36.63
C VAL A 681 4.34 -6.90 36.53
N VAL A 682 3.66 -6.38 37.55
CA VAL A 682 3.28 -4.96 37.61
C VAL A 682 4.52 -4.05 37.57
N GLU A 683 5.58 -4.39 38.30
CA GLU A 683 6.84 -3.63 38.27
C GLU A 683 7.53 -3.69 36.90
N LEU A 684 7.53 -4.86 36.24
CA LEU A 684 8.05 -5.01 34.89
C LEU A 684 7.27 -4.15 33.89
N MET A 685 5.94 -4.16 33.95
CA MET A 685 5.07 -3.34 33.11
C MET A 685 5.30 -1.84 33.33
N GLU A 686 5.41 -1.40 34.59
CA GLU A 686 5.70 -0.02 34.95
C GLU A 686 7.07 0.42 34.39
N THR A 687 8.09 -0.43 34.54
CA THR A 687 9.45 -0.14 34.07
C THR A 687 9.52 -0.11 32.54
N MET A 688 8.84 -1.03 31.84
CA MET A 688 8.71 -1.00 30.38
C MET A 688 8.02 0.27 29.89
N LEU A 689 6.92 0.67 30.52
CA LEU A 689 6.20 1.88 30.14
C LEU A 689 7.04 3.13 30.41
N THR A 690 7.83 3.13 31.49
CA THR A 690 8.78 4.19 31.82
C THR A 690 9.94 4.25 30.82
N ALA A 691 10.37 3.12 30.27
CA ALA A 691 11.43 3.08 29.25
C ALA A 691 11.08 3.81 27.96
N ASN A 692 9.79 3.96 27.65
CA ASN A 692 9.34 4.83 26.56
C ASN A 692 9.58 6.32 26.83
N PHE A 693 9.69 6.74 28.09
CA PHE A 693 9.97 8.13 28.44
C PHE A 693 11.46 8.37 28.74
N PHE A 694 12.12 7.40 29.36
CA PHE A 694 13.49 7.53 29.86
C PHE A 694 14.36 6.29 29.57
N PRO A 695 14.64 5.98 28.30
CA PRO A 695 15.22 4.69 27.89
C PRO A 695 16.58 4.40 28.53
N LYS A 696 17.46 5.41 28.63
CA LYS A 696 18.83 5.24 29.17
C LYS A 696 18.84 4.95 30.67
N SER A 697 17.97 5.59 31.45
CA SER A 697 17.95 5.44 32.91
C SER A 697 17.21 4.19 33.37
N THR A 698 16.30 3.66 32.55
CA THR A 698 15.52 2.44 32.88
C THR A 698 16.14 1.16 32.35
N ALA A 699 17.04 1.20 31.36
CA ALA A 699 17.65 0.00 30.79
C ALA A 699 18.35 -0.88 31.85
N ALA A 700 19.13 -0.28 32.74
CA ALA A 700 19.83 -1.00 33.82
C ALA A 700 18.85 -1.62 34.83
N ARG A 701 17.78 -0.88 35.19
CA ARG A 701 16.72 -1.37 36.08
C ARG A 701 15.97 -2.55 35.45
N LEU A 702 15.64 -2.45 34.17
CA LEU A 702 14.93 -3.52 33.46
C LEU A 702 15.79 -4.78 33.32
N GLN A 703 17.09 -4.62 33.02
CA GLN A 703 18.03 -5.74 33.02
C GLN A 703 18.17 -6.39 34.40
N GLY A 704 18.22 -5.59 35.47
CA GLY A 704 18.24 -6.09 36.85
C GLY A 704 16.99 -6.90 37.19
N LEU A 705 15.81 -6.40 36.83
CA LEU A 705 14.53 -7.10 37.03
C LEU A 705 14.47 -8.42 36.27
N LEU A 706 14.83 -8.43 34.99
CA LEU A 706 14.84 -9.65 34.17
C LEU A 706 15.79 -10.70 34.76
N ARG A 707 17.01 -10.30 35.18
CA ARG A 707 17.97 -11.20 35.83
C ARG A 707 17.47 -11.73 37.17
N SER A 708 16.78 -10.90 37.96
CA SER A 708 16.21 -11.32 39.24
C SER A 708 15.15 -12.41 39.05
N ILE A 709 14.30 -12.26 38.04
CA ILE A 709 13.28 -13.26 37.69
C ILE A 709 13.95 -14.58 37.25
N GLU A 710 15.04 -14.50 36.50
CA GLU A 710 15.85 -15.67 36.10
C GLU A 710 16.54 -16.36 37.30
N SER A 711 17.12 -15.60 38.23
CA SER A 711 17.82 -16.17 39.39
C SER A 711 16.87 -16.78 40.42
N ASP A 712 15.68 -16.19 40.63
CA ASP A 712 14.65 -16.75 41.50
C ASP A 712 14.07 -18.06 40.92
N SER A 713 14.02 -18.16 39.59
CA SER A 713 13.67 -19.39 38.88
C SER A 713 14.71 -20.51 39.11
N ALA A 714 16.00 -20.19 38.98
CA ALA A 714 17.08 -21.15 39.16
C ALA A 714 17.22 -21.65 40.61
N SER A 715 16.84 -20.84 41.60
CA SER A 715 16.98 -21.17 43.03
C SER A 715 15.76 -21.88 43.64
N ARG A 716 14.55 -21.72 43.08
CA ARG A 716 13.29 -22.26 43.65
C ARG A 716 12.62 -23.36 42.83
N GLY A 717 13.14 -23.72 41.66
CA GLY A 717 12.63 -24.84 40.84
C GLY A 717 11.23 -24.64 40.22
N THR A 718 10.41 -23.69 40.69
CA THR A 718 9.10 -23.36 40.13
C THR A 718 8.71 -21.90 40.47
N GLY A 719 9.16 -20.93 39.68
CA GLY A 719 8.41 -19.66 39.58
C GLY A 719 7.10 -19.87 38.81
N PRO A 720 6.06 -19.02 38.96
CA PRO A 720 4.86 -19.18 38.16
C PRO A 720 5.22 -19.07 36.68
N ALA A 721 4.93 -20.11 35.88
CA ALA A 721 5.34 -20.19 34.47
C ALA A 721 4.87 -18.99 33.62
N SER A 722 3.80 -18.31 34.05
CA SER A 722 3.31 -17.07 33.43
C SER A 722 4.30 -15.91 33.59
N VAL A 723 4.93 -15.74 34.76
CA VAL A 723 5.90 -14.65 35.02
C VAL A 723 7.16 -14.82 34.17
N GLN A 724 7.66 -16.04 34.04
CA GLN A 724 8.82 -16.35 33.19
C GLN A 724 8.53 -16.08 31.71
N ALA A 725 7.35 -16.50 31.23
CA ALA A 725 6.94 -16.24 29.86
C ALA A 725 6.85 -14.74 29.57
N ILE A 726 6.29 -13.96 30.50
CA ILE A 726 6.19 -12.50 30.38
C ILE A 726 7.60 -11.87 30.34
N ALA A 727 8.51 -12.25 31.25
CA ALA A 727 9.87 -11.74 31.29
C ALA A 727 10.64 -12.01 29.99
N TRP A 728 10.55 -13.23 29.45
CA TRP A 728 11.18 -13.57 28.18
C TRP A 728 10.60 -12.76 27.00
N LEU A 729 9.28 -12.64 26.92
CA LEU A 729 8.63 -11.85 25.86
C LEU A 729 9.01 -10.37 25.94
N THR A 730 9.15 -9.82 27.16
CA THR A 730 9.69 -8.48 27.38
C THR A 730 11.13 -8.36 26.88
N ALA A 731 12.00 -9.32 27.23
CA ALA A 731 13.39 -9.32 26.77
C ALA A 731 13.48 -9.41 25.23
N TYR A 732 12.65 -10.24 24.61
CA TYR A 732 12.60 -10.41 23.16
C TYR A 732 12.14 -9.15 22.43
N GLN A 733 11.08 -8.49 22.90
CA GLN A 733 10.63 -7.20 22.32
C GLN A 733 11.71 -6.13 22.39
N LEU A 734 12.59 -6.23 23.37
CA LEU A 734 13.66 -5.28 23.59
C LEU A 734 14.99 -5.77 23.03
N ARG A 735 15.02 -6.87 22.26
CA ARG A 735 16.26 -7.46 21.73
C ARG A 735 17.08 -6.45 20.95
N ASP A 736 16.44 -5.74 20.03
CA ASP A 736 17.12 -4.78 19.16
C ASP A 736 17.46 -3.50 19.95
N LEU A 737 16.65 -3.14 20.96
CA LEU A 737 16.95 -2.07 21.91
C LEU A 737 18.14 -2.41 22.85
N PHE A 738 18.29 -3.68 23.23
CA PHE A 738 19.33 -4.17 24.14
C PHE A 738 20.61 -4.60 23.42
N SER A 739 20.56 -4.88 22.12
CA SER A 739 21.78 -5.05 21.31
C SER A 739 22.70 -3.82 21.37
N PHE A 740 22.13 -2.66 21.72
CA PHE A 740 22.82 -1.41 22.07
C PHE A 740 23.63 -1.47 23.37
N VAL A 741 23.23 -2.30 24.35
CA VAL A 741 23.93 -2.50 25.63
C VAL A 741 24.61 -3.87 25.54
N ARG A 742 25.93 -3.90 25.26
CA ARG A 742 26.79 -5.09 25.06
C ARG A 742 26.64 -6.20 26.13
N ALA A 743 25.49 -6.85 26.20
CA ALA A 743 25.16 -7.92 27.10
C ALA A 743 24.58 -9.05 26.24
N PRO A 744 25.04 -10.29 26.44
CA PRO A 744 24.41 -11.43 25.79
C PRO A 744 22.93 -11.45 26.18
N LEU A 745 22.07 -11.55 25.17
CA LEU A 745 20.66 -11.87 25.35
C LEU A 745 20.55 -13.26 25.99
N PRO A 746 19.42 -13.56 26.66
CA PRO A 746 19.11 -14.94 27.03
C PRO A 746 19.24 -15.80 25.77
N THR A 747 20.15 -16.76 25.79
CA THR A 747 20.34 -17.67 24.66
C THR A 747 19.08 -18.52 24.59
N PRO A 748 18.41 -18.64 23.43
CA PRO A 748 17.44 -19.70 23.25
C PRO A 748 18.23 -21.01 23.28
N GLN A 749 18.44 -21.59 24.46
CA GLN A 749 18.88 -22.97 24.53
C GLN A 749 17.85 -23.82 23.82
N ALA A 750 18.28 -24.72 22.96
CA ALA A 750 17.44 -25.67 22.24
C ALA A 750 16.76 -26.72 23.15
N GLU A 751 16.56 -26.42 24.45
CA GLU A 751 16.12 -27.34 25.49
C GLU A 751 14.80 -26.90 26.18
N TRP A 752 13.93 -26.15 25.51
CA TRP A 752 12.60 -25.77 26.07
C TRP A 752 11.51 -26.82 25.87
N ASP A 753 11.87 -28.10 25.93
CA ASP A 753 10.96 -29.17 26.33
C ASP A 753 10.96 -29.27 27.86
N THR A 754 10.55 -28.20 28.55
CA THR A 754 10.31 -28.33 29.99
C THR A 754 9.04 -29.15 30.23
N PRO A 755 9.00 -29.99 31.29
CA PRO A 755 7.85 -30.84 31.63
C PRO A 755 6.51 -30.09 31.73
N PHE A 756 6.54 -28.78 32.00
CA PHE A 756 5.36 -27.92 32.05
C PHE A 756 4.73 -27.65 30.67
N PHE A 757 5.54 -27.35 29.64
CA PHE A 757 5.04 -27.18 28.27
C PHE A 757 4.66 -28.52 27.65
N GLU A 758 5.33 -29.61 28.02
CA GLU A 758 4.94 -30.99 27.68
C GLU A 758 3.54 -31.33 28.25
N ALA A 759 3.29 -30.99 29.52
CA ALA A 759 2.00 -31.19 30.19
C ALA A 759 0.89 -30.33 29.57
N ARG A 760 1.14 -29.04 29.29
CA ARG A 760 0.19 -28.16 28.58
C ARG A 760 -0.07 -28.63 27.15
N ARG A 761 0.95 -29.09 26.41
CA ARG A 761 0.79 -29.68 25.06
C ARG A 761 0.06 -31.01 25.10
N GLN A 762 0.20 -31.81 26.15
CA GLN A 762 -0.61 -33.02 26.37
C GLN A 762 -2.07 -32.68 26.70
N GLU A 763 -2.32 -31.71 27.58
CA GLU A 763 -3.66 -31.18 27.88
C GLU A 763 -4.34 -30.64 26.60
N GLN A 764 -3.57 -29.93 25.78
CA GLN A 764 -4.02 -29.36 24.51
C GLN A 764 -4.26 -30.43 23.44
N ARG A 765 -3.44 -31.49 23.37
CA ARG A 765 -3.68 -32.67 22.53
C ARG A 765 -4.99 -33.35 22.92
N ARG A 766 -5.26 -33.52 24.22
CA ARG A 766 -6.54 -34.07 24.73
C ARG A 766 -7.73 -33.18 24.37
N LEU A 767 -7.58 -31.86 24.44
CA LEU A 767 -8.63 -30.91 24.09
C LEU A 767 -8.90 -30.89 22.58
N LEU A 768 -7.86 -30.96 21.76
CA LEU A 768 -7.98 -31.05 20.30
C LEU A 768 -8.61 -32.38 19.86
N GLU A 769 -8.21 -33.50 20.45
CA GLU A 769 -8.87 -34.80 20.22
C GLU A 769 -10.34 -34.78 20.62
N TYR A 770 -10.70 -34.08 21.71
CA TYR A 770 -12.08 -33.90 22.14
C TYR A 770 -12.89 -33.06 21.15
N LEU A 771 -12.32 -31.95 20.64
CA LEU A 771 -12.98 -31.11 19.64
C LEU A 771 -13.13 -31.82 18.29
N GLU A 772 -12.13 -32.60 17.88
CA GLU A 772 -12.15 -33.36 16.63
C GLU A 772 -13.15 -34.54 16.68
N LYS A 773 -13.32 -35.17 17.85
CA LYS A 773 -14.39 -36.17 18.08
C LYS A 773 -15.78 -35.55 17.99
N ARG A 774 -15.94 -34.35 18.57
CA ARG A 774 -17.19 -33.58 18.54
C ARG A 774 -17.54 -33.11 17.12
N GLU A 775 -16.56 -32.72 16.32
CA GLU A 775 -16.73 -32.30 14.92
C GLU A 775 -17.09 -33.49 13.99
N LYS A 776 -16.63 -34.70 14.33
CA LYS A 776 -16.98 -35.96 13.66
C LYS A 776 -18.29 -36.60 14.17
N GLY A 777 -19.04 -35.91 15.03
CA GLY A 777 -20.36 -36.35 15.52
C GLY A 777 -20.34 -37.61 16.39
N ARG A 778 -19.26 -37.86 17.14
CA ARG A 778 -19.18 -38.92 18.17
C ARG A 778 -19.11 -38.35 19.58
#